data_AF-A0A642ULS8-F1
#
_entry.id   AF-A0A642ULS8-F1
#
_cell.length_a   1.000
_cell.length_b   1.000
_cell.length_c   1.000
_cell.angle_alpha   90.00
_cell.angle_beta   90.00
_cell.angle_gamma   90.00
#
_symmetry.space_group_name_H-M   'P 1'
#
loop_
_entity.id
_entity.type
_entity.pdbx_description
1 polymer ?
#
loop_
_entity_poly.entity_id
_entity_poly.type
_entity_poly.pdbx_seq_one_letter_code
_entity_poly.pdbx_strand_id
1 'polypeptide(L)'
;MDVQPEKTLRLETLPNEILSEIYAHLGVADLCRFFLNLELSKFTARLADHLKTLVVHVTPDELSYDNSPWINFSTYARLPPCKISVCTPCGQLDLTKWHLNQVKYSQLTLSVQHIPKYYSGVDLTGINGRVSKVSIFGCIELNPNTIPRSVRKLSLDGCRTKLPLNFEHLTQLTHFRAKRFTPAGTLVLPSSVTDIEICDNLRLTFNATSLPNLKNFKGPFFYIIKGTCVKLSCVSSANYWSPEMWREMTITDGICFKEMSSTQLQEVVLLGQHHGVDATNVFTDNQMSQLTMLRAHTLSVRDMDMLFAMKVLQIKFDKVLNQFTRLPPNVDEFVMVSSQPVTGIPSQLKVFGYKNLDNPEVNDIVINSETVRYVNILRARTVTLNCIKLTRLAVAAVRSVGYPNAPNIVNLKVDGTKVPLKQFPRLVHLSMRKVNQAVEISHRLKSVILKRMKLSRVALTAKHVEILHCKFWSNFKRPQIEAKFLKLLDTVLDRADGIKCQYLSCSKPGRIGSIPRMVEKLYISYLNDQWVEKCKGRRGGIPILATLERCDRLKSVEIGYADFRNLYHDGITLPSSIRSVALCRVKWGDHAKLRFTGLTHLVHLECDSAATVEQLGYPPGSPPPSLVCNGTVTFQPHFLPPLKSQDNQLRRVYEKNEWDEF
;
A
#
# COMPACT_ATOMS: atom_id res chain seq x y z
N MET A 1 -50.90 -34.23 17.48
CA MET A 1 -50.25 -32.95 17.82
C MET A 1 -49.69 -32.39 16.54
N ASP A 2 -50.38 -31.43 15.93
CA ASP A 2 -49.91 -30.80 14.71
C ASP A 2 -48.77 -29.84 15.01
N VAL A 3 -47.60 -30.12 14.44
CA VAL A 3 -46.47 -29.19 14.45
C VAL A 3 -46.75 -28.14 13.39
N GLN A 4 -47.09 -26.91 13.81
CA GLN A 4 -47.20 -25.81 12.85
C GLN A 4 -45.85 -25.61 12.15
N PRO A 5 -45.82 -25.44 10.82
CA PRO A 5 -44.59 -25.21 10.09
C PRO A 5 -43.95 -23.90 10.56
N GLU A 6 -42.64 -23.93 10.82
CA GLU A 6 -41.88 -22.74 11.18
C GLU A 6 -42.08 -21.66 10.11
N LYS A 7 -42.54 -20.47 10.54
CA LYS A 7 -42.66 -19.30 9.65
C LYS A 7 -41.27 -18.91 9.16
N THR A 8 -40.93 -19.37 7.96
CA THR A 8 -39.69 -19.01 7.27
C THR A 8 -39.69 -17.50 6.99
N LEU A 9 -38.87 -16.79 7.76
CA LEU A 9 -38.84 -15.33 7.77
C LEU A 9 -38.20 -14.84 6.46
N ARG A 10 -39.04 -14.35 5.53
CA ARG A 10 -38.58 -13.89 4.22
C ARG A 10 -37.83 -12.56 4.35
N LEU A 11 -36.67 -12.45 3.72
CA LEU A 11 -35.88 -11.20 3.68
C LEU A 11 -36.68 -9.98 3.19
N GLU A 12 -37.67 -10.22 2.35
CA GLU A 12 -38.61 -9.23 1.81
C GLU A 12 -39.52 -8.59 2.87
N THR A 13 -39.76 -9.27 3.99
CA THR A 13 -40.63 -8.79 5.08
C THR A 13 -39.88 -8.08 6.20
N LEU A 14 -38.54 -7.95 6.09
CA LEU A 14 -37.74 -7.24 7.08
C LEU A 14 -37.92 -5.72 6.98
N PRO A 15 -38.04 -5.00 8.12
CA PRO A 15 -37.99 -3.53 8.16
C PRO A 15 -36.75 -2.94 7.49
N ASN A 16 -36.87 -1.73 6.96
CA ASN A 16 -35.80 -1.05 6.22
C ASN A 16 -34.55 -0.82 7.08
N GLU A 17 -34.76 -0.64 8.37
CA GLU A 17 -33.74 -0.40 9.40
C GLU A 17 -32.87 -1.65 9.55
N ILE A 18 -33.50 -2.82 9.69
CA ILE A 18 -32.81 -4.12 9.77
C ILE A 18 -32.07 -4.42 8.46
N LEU A 19 -32.68 -4.14 7.30
CA LEU A 19 -32.01 -4.32 6.00
C LEU A 19 -30.79 -3.40 5.84
N SER A 20 -30.90 -2.15 6.27
CA SER A 20 -29.80 -1.19 6.25
C SER A 20 -28.67 -1.61 7.19
N GLU A 21 -29.00 -2.15 8.36
CA GLU A 21 -28.04 -2.71 9.31
C GLU A 21 -27.34 -3.97 8.74
N ILE A 22 -28.09 -4.88 8.11
CA ILE A 22 -27.52 -6.04 7.40
C ILE A 22 -26.53 -5.57 6.33
N TYR A 23 -26.90 -4.57 5.51
CA TYR A 23 -26.01 -4.05 4.48
C TYR A 23 -24.74 -3.42 5.05
N ALA A 24 -24.85 -2.66 6.16
CA ALA A 24 -23.71 -2.05 6.84
C ALA A 24 -22.69 -3.07 7.38
N HIS A 25 -23.12 -4.31 7.65
CA HIS A 25 -22.26 -5.40 8.13
C HIS A 25 -21.64 -6.25 7.00
N LEU A 26 -22.11 -6.13 5.75
CA LEU A 26 -21.60 -6.87 4.60
C LEU A 26 -20.47 -6.12 3.88
N GLY A 27 -19.53 -6.87 3.30
CA GLY A 27 -18.48 -6.28 2.46
C GLY A 27 -19.06 -5.75 1.14
N VAL A 28 -18.54 -4.63 0.63
CA VAL A 28 -19.04 -4.00 -0.61
C VAL A 28 -19.07 -4.97 -1.80
N ALA A 29 -18.03 -5.80 -1.97
CA ALA A 29 -18.00 -6.82 -3.01
C ALA A 29 -19.03 -7.94 -2.80
N ASP A 30 -19.35 -8.26 -1.55
CA ASP A 30 -20.33 -9.29 -1.20
C ASP A 30 -21.76 -8.75 -1.36
N LEU A 31 -22.00 -7.46 -1.08
CA LEU A 31 -23.23 -6.75 -1.47
C LEU A 31 -23.42 -6.73 -3.01
N CYS A 32 -22.34 -6.53 -3.77
CA CYS A 32 -22.39 -6.60 -5.23
C CYS A 32 -22.76 -8.01 -5.72
N ARG A 33 -22.14 -9.06 -5.15
CA ARG A 33 -22.50 -10.46 -5.46
C ARG A 33 -23.94 -10.78 -5.08
N PHE A 34 -24.37 -10.34 -3.90
CA PHE A 34 -25.73 -10.54 -3.41
C PHE A 34 -26.75 -9.87 -4.33
N PHE A 35 -26.53 -8.62 -4.73
CA PHE A 35 -27.35 -7.92 -5.73
C PHE A 35 -27.50 -8.73 -7.04
N LEU A 36 -26.42 -9.33 -7.53
CA LEU A 36 -26.42 -10.10 -8.78
C LEU A 36 -27.08 -11.48 -8.70
N ASN A 37 -27.33 -11.98 -7.49
CA ASN A 37 -28.04 -13.23 -7.22
C ASN A 37 -29.52 -12.99 -6.84
N LEU A 38 -29.94 -11.72 -6.69
CA LEU A 38 -31.31 -11.34 -6.35
C LEU A 38 -32.12 -11.02 -7.62
N GLU A 39 -32.64 -12.07 -8.24
CA GLU A 39 -33.52 -11.93 -9.40
C GLU A 39 -34.81 -11.18 -9.04
N LEU A 40 -35.05 -10.07 -9.75
CA LEU A 40 -36.34 -9.35 -9.91
C LEU A 40 -37.24 -9.23 -8.67
N SER A 41 -36.71 -8.70 -7.55
CA SER A 41 -37.49 -8.41 -6.34
C SER A 41 -37.54 -6.91 -6.02
N LYS A 42 -38.57 -6.47 -5.27
CA LYS A 42 -38.64 -5.07 -4.74
C LYS A 42 -37.43 -4.70 -3.88
N PHE A 43 -36.75 -5.72 -3.34
CA PHE A 43 -35.52 -5.62 -2.56
C PHE A 43 -34.33 -5.13 -3.41
N THR A 44 -34.24 -5.55 -4.67
CA THR A 44 -33.17 -5.18 -5.61
C THR A 44 -33.07 -3.66 -5.78
N ALA A 45 -34.19 -2.94 -5.82
CA ALA A 45 -34.20 -1.46 -5.90
C ALA A 45 -33.57 -0.80 -4.67
N ARG A 46 -33.90 -1.26 -3.45
CA ARG A 46 -33.34 -0.72 -2.20
C ARG A 46 -31.82 -0.96 -2.10
N LEU A 47 -31.37 -2.16 -2.49
CA LEU A 47 -29.95 -2.49 -2.52
C LEU A 47 -29.21 -1.67 -3.61
N ALA A 48 -29.83 -1.40 -4.75
CA ALA A 48 -29.28 -0.48 -5.76
C ALA A 48 -29.06 0.93 -5.21
N ASP A 49 -30.04 1.49 -4.48
CA ASP A 49 -29.90 2.81 -3.86
C ASP A 49 -28.82 2.85 -2.78
N HIS A 50 -28.70 1.79 -1.97
CA HIS A 50 -27.60 1.67 -1.02
C HIS A 50 -26.23 1.64 -1.73
N LEU A 51 -26.08 0.83 -2.80
CA LEU A 51 -24.85 0.75 -3.60
C LEU A 51 -24.44 2.11 -4.21
N LYS A 52 -25.39 2.99 -4.60
CA LYS A 52 -25.07 4.35 -5.09
C LYS A 52 -24.34 5.21 -4.05
N THR A 53 -24.53 4.95 -2.76
CA THR A 53 -23.84 5.70 -1.68
C THR A 53 -22.39 5.26 -1.51
N LEU A 54 -22.13 3.97 -1.73
CA LEU A 54 -20.85 3.30 -1.52
C LEU A 54 -19.84 3.56 -2.67
N VAL A 55 -18.59 3.14 -2.45
CA VAL A 55 -17.55 3.10 -3.47
C VAL A 55 -17.20 1.64 -3.75
N VAL A 56 -17.54 1.17 -4.95
CA VAL A 56 -17.22 -0.20 -5.40
C VAL A 56 -15.80 -0.22 -5.93
N HIS A 57 -14.97 -1.12 -5.41
CA HIS A 57 -13.61 -1.31 -5.90
C HIS A 57 -13.65 -2.23 -7.12
N VAL A 58 -13.15 -1.76 -8.26
CA VAL A 58 -13.18 -2.48 -9.55
C VAL A 58 -11.76 -2.69 -10.06
N THR A 59 -11.48 -3.86 -10.61
CA THR A 59 -10.16 -4.23 -11.16
C THR A 59 -10.30 -4.76 -12.60
N PRO A 60 -9.30 -4.52 -13.49
CA PRO A 60 -9.19 -5.21 -14.77
C PRO A 60 -8.86 -6.71 -14.61
N ASP A 61 -8.32 -7.15 -13.47
CA ASP A 61 -8.09 -8.58 -13.18
C ASP A 61 -9.42 -9.36 -13.23
N GLU A 62 -9.51 -10.40 -14.08
CA GLU A 62 -10.68 -11.29 -14.10
C GLU A 62 -10.95 -11.98 -12.74
N LEU A 63 -9.89 -12.26 -11.99
CA LEU A 63 -9.92 -13.07 -10.76
C LEU A 63 -10.24 -12.22 -9.52
N SER A 64 -11.49 -11.79 -9.39
CA SER A 64 -11.98 -11.22 -8.12
C SER A 64 -12.19 -12.32 -7.07
N TYR A 65 -11.26 -12.46 -6.12
CA TYR A 65 -11.32 -13.51 -5.08
C TYR A 65 -12.58 -13.44 -4.21
N ASP A 66 -13.02 -14.59 -3.68
CA ASP A 66 -13.96 -14.65 -2.56
C ASP A 66 -13.36 -13.95 -1.34
N ASN A 67 -14.06 -12.96 -0.77
CA ASN A 67 -13.52 -12.01 0.22
C ASN A 67 -12.43 -11.04 -0.32
N SER A 68 -12.34 -10.81 -1.63
CA SER A 68 -11.71 -9.60 -2.17
C SER A 68 -12.64 -8.41 -1.94
N PRO A 69 -12.14 -7.21 -1.58
CA PRO A 69 -12.96 -6.00 -1.66
C PRO A 69 -13.19 -5.55 -3.11
N TRP A 70 -12.42 -6.09 -4.07
CA TRP A 70 -12.51 -5.79 -5.50
C TRP A 70 -13.41 -6.77 -6.24
N ILE A 71 -14.20 -6.27 -7.18
CA ILE A 71 -14.89 -7.04 -8.24
C ILE A 71 -14.25 -6.76 -9.61
N ASN A 72 -14.44 -7.64 -10.59
CA ASN A 72 -13.98 -7.40 -11.96
C ASN A 72 -14.99 -6.54 -12.75
N PHE A 73 -14.59 -6.02 -13.91
CA PHE A 73 -15.46 -5.15 -14.73
C PHE A 73 -16.70 -5.87 -15.29
N SER A 74 -16.65 -7.18 -15.56
CA SER A 74 -17.83 -7.94 -16.03
C SER A 74 -18.88 -8.12 -14.94
N THR A 75 -18.46 -8.25 -13.68
CA THR A 75 -19.36 -8.17 -12.51
C THR A 75 -19.94 -6.76 -12.38
N TYR A 76 -19.09 -5.72 -12.51
CA TYR A 76 -19.53 -4.33 -12.40
C TYR A 76 -20.53 -3.91 -13.50
N ALA A 77 -20.37 -4.40 -14.74
CA ALA A 77 -21.25 -4.10 -15.86
C ALA A 77 -22.72 -4.52 -15.64
N ARG A 78 -22.96 -5.45 -14.70
CA ARG A 78 -24.29 -5.91 -14.30
C ARG A 78 -24.89 -5.15 -13.09
N LEU A 79 -24.18 -4.16 -12.55
CA LEU A 79 -24.60 -3.36 -11.39
C LEU A 79 -25.22 -2.01 -11.83
N PRO A 80 -26.07 -1.39 -10.97
CA PRO A 80 -26.53 -0.02 -11.20
C PRO A 80 -25.36 0.98 -11.14
N PRO A 81 -25.41 2.11 -11.88
CA PRO A 81 -24.34 3.10 -11.88
C PRO A 81 -24.07 3.68 -10.49
N CYS A 82 -22.91 3.37 -9.91
CA CYS A 82 -22.48 3.82 -8.59
C CYS A 82 -21.10 4.49 -8.66
N LYS A 83 -20.54 4.83 -7.50
CA LYS A 83 -19.17 5.36 -7.42
C LYS A 83 -18.21 4.17 -7.51
N ILE A 84 -17.14 4.32 -8.30
CA ILE A 84 -16.12 3.27 -8.48
C ILE A 84 -14.72 3.76 -8.12
N SER A 85 -13.89 2.83 -7.65
CA SER A 85 -12.47 3.02 -7.41
C SER A 85 -11.68 1.97 -8.16
N VAL A 86 -10.96 2.39 -9.20
CA VAL A 86 -10.14 1.53 -10.05
C VAL A 86 -8.67 1.73 -9.72
N CYS A 87 -7.94 0.63 -9.55
CA CYS A 87 -6.50 0.63 -9.43
C CYS A 87 -5.90 -0.24 -10.54
N THR A 88 -5.13 0.37 -11.43
CA THR A 88 -4.54 -0.29 -12.59
C THR A 88 -3.01 -0.15 -12.59
N PRO A 89 -2.27 -1.22 -12.93
CA PRO A 89 -0.93 -1.08 -13.48
C PRO A 89 -0.93 -0.14 -14.69
N CYS A 90 0.20 0.52 -14.93
CA CYS A 90 0.39 1.41 -16.08
C CYS A 90 0.22 0.68 -17.43
N GLY A 91 0.68 -0.58 -17.55
CA GLY A 91 0.54 -1.37 -18.78
C GLY A 91 -0.90 -1.83 -19.05
N GLN A 92 -1.74 -1.92 -18.02
CA GLN A 92 -3.15 -2.26 -18.12
C GLN A 92 -4.07 -1.03 -18.22
N LEU A 93 -3.51 0.17 -18.37
CA LEU A 93 -4.29 1.41 -18.39
C LEU A 93 -5.24 1.45 -19.58
N ASP A 94 -4.83 1.00 -20.77
CA ASP A 94 -5.68 1.06 -21.97
C ASP A 94 -6.78 -0.01 -21.95
N LEU A 95 -6.51 -1.21 -21.41
CA LEU A 95 -7.56 -2.19 -21.08
C LEU A 95 -8.56 -1.63 -20.05
N THR A 96 -8.05 -0.90 -19.05
CA THR A 96 -8.90 -0.20 -18.06
C THR A 96 -9.74 0.90 -18.70
N LYS A 97 -9.19 1.70 -19.63
CA LYS A 97 -9.95 2.70 -20.41
C LYS A 97 -11.04 2.02 -21.24
N TRP A 98 -10.71 0.92 -21.93
CA TRP A 98 -11.66 0.15 -22.73
C TRP A 98 -12.84 -0.30 -21.87
N HIS A 99 -12.57 -0.96 -20.74
CA HIS A 99 -13.62 -1.37 -19.80
C HIS A 99 -14.44 -0.18 -19.24
N LEU A 100 -13.78 0.92 -18.87
CA LEU A 100 -14.46 2.13 -18.37
C LEU A 100 -15.42 2.74 -19.40
N ASN A 101 -15.12 2.62 -20.70
CA ASN A 101 -15.99 3.07 -21.78
C ASN A 101 -17.16 2.12 -22.07
N GLN A 102 -17.12 0.87 -21.58
CA GLN A 102 -18.23 -0.09 -21.67
C GLN A 102 -19.22 -0.03 -20.49
N VAL A 103 -18.92 0.72 -19.42
CA VAL A 103 -19.71 0.70 -18.18
C VAL A 103 -20.13 2.10 -17.71
N LYS A 104 -21.36 2.20 -17.17
CA LYS A 104 -21.87 3.45 -16.60
C LYS A 104 -21.52 3.56 -15.12
N TYR A 105 -21.03 4.72 -14.69
CA TYR A 105 -20.68 4.99 -13.30
C TYR A 105 -21.01 6.44 -12.93
N SER A 106 -21.31 6.71 -11.65
CA SER A 106 -21.68 8.06 -11.19
C SER A 106 -20.47 8.92 -10.80
N GLN A 107 -19.36 8.28 -10.42
CA GLN A 107 -18.11 8.93 -10.02
C GLN A 107 -16.93 7.95 -10.08
N LEU A 108 -15.83 8.33 -10.72
CA LEU A 108 -14.59 7.53 -10.75
C LEU A 108 -13.54 8.09 -9.76
N THR A 109 -12.84 7.17 -9.10
CA THR A 109 -11.51 7.36 -8.51
C THR A 109 -10.55 6.45 -9.26
N LEU A 110 -9.53 7.02 -9.90
CA LEU A 110 -8.53 6.26 -10.65
C LEU A 110 -7.18 6.30 -9.93
N SER A 111 -6.54 5.14 -9.79
CA SER A 111 -5.16 4.99 -9.35
C SER A 111 -4.33 4.27 -10.41
N VAL A 112 -3.27 4.90 -10.92
CA VAL A 112 -2.33 4.31 -11.89
C VAL A 112 -0.99 4.07 -11.21
N GLN A 113 -0.44 2.86 -11.36
CA GLN A 113 0.82 2.46 -10.68
C GLN A 113 1.87 1.94 -11.67
N HIS A 114 3.11 2.42 -11.56
CA HIS A 114 4.26 1.92 -12.31
C HIS A 114 5.43 1.60 -11.36
N ILE A 115 5.62 0.32 -11.06
CA ILE A 115 6.71 -0.18 -10.20
C ILE A 115 8.12 -0.16 -10.87
N PRO A 116 8.27 -0.30 -12.20
CA PRO A 116 9.60 -0.38 -12.82
C PRO A 116 10.49 0.89 -12.75
N LYS A 117 11.79 0.71 -13.06
CA LYS A 117 12.87 1.70 -12.89
C LYS A 117 12.97 2.82 -13.95
N TYR A 118 12.21 2.75 -15.04
CA TYR A 118 12.25 3.76 -16.11
C TYR A 118 10.90 4.46 -16.19
N TYR A 119 10.86 5.67 -16.73
CA TYR A 119 9.62 6.41 -16.88
C TYR A 119 8.83 5.86 -18.06
N SER A 120 7.57 5.49 -17.82
CA SER A 120 6.58 5.23 -18.88
C SER A 120 5.68 6.44 -19.04
N GLY A 121 5.42 6.84 -20.29
CA GLY A 121 4.41 7.85 -20.60
C GLY A 121 3.02 7.36 -20.21
N VAL A 122 2.23 8.20 -19.56
CA VAL A 122 0.81 7.94 -19.27
C VAL A 122 -0.05 8.99 -19.94
N ASP A 123 -0.97 8.51 -20.77
CA ASP A 123 -2.08 9.29 -21.29
C ASP A 123 -3.38 8.91 -20.60
N LEU A 124 -4.11 9.92 -20.11
CA LEU A 124 -5.43 9.81 -19.47
C LEU A 124 -6.58 10.30 -20.36
N THR A 125 -6.32 10.65 -21.62
CA THR A 125 -7.38 10.91 -22.62
C THR A 125 -8.28 9.69 -22.81
N GLY A 126 -9.51 9.92 -23.30
CA GLY A 126 -10.51 8.88 -23.51
C GLY A 126 -11.20 8.36 -22.24
N ILE A 127 -10.84 8.86 -21.05
CA ILE A 127 -11.54 8.53 -19.79
C ILE A 127 -12.76 9.45 -19.64
N ASN A 128 -13.89 8.98 -20.16
CA ASN A 128 -15.15 9.71 -20.17
C ASN A 128 -15.85 9.68 -18.80
N GLY A 129 -16.47 10.79 -18.39
CA GLY A 129 -17.33 10.87 -17.19
C GLY A 129 -16.77 11.69 -16.02
N ARG A 130 -17.35 11.51 -14.82
CA ARG A 130 -17.01 12.30 -13.62
C ARG A 130 -15.84 11.68 -12.84
N VAL A 131 -14.62 12.00 -13.24
CA VAL A 131 -13.40 11.56 -12.56
C VAL A 131 -13.12 12.48 -11.38
N SER A 132 -13.41 12.05 -10.16
CA SER A 132 -13.29 12.89 -8.95
C SER A 132 -11.89 12.93 -8.35
N LYS A 133 -11.11 11.86 -8.53
CA LYS A 133 -9.77 11.69 -7.97
C LYS A 133 -8.89 10.93 -8.94
N VAL A 134 -7.69 11.45 -9.18
CA VAL A 134 -6.61 10.78 -9.91
C VAL A 134 -5.42 10.63 -8.96
N SER A 135 -4.78 9.46 -8.97
CA SER A 135 -3.61 9.19 -8.15
C SER A 135 -2.59 8.37 -8.92
N ILE A 136 -1.41 8.91 -9.14
CA ILE A 136 -0.39 8.38 -10.04
C ILE A 136 0.86 8.10 -9.20
N PHE A 137 1.35 6.86 -9.27
CA PHE A 137 2.40 6.37 -8.38
C PHE A 137 3.51 5.67 -9.16
N GLY A 138 4.76 6.02 -8.85
CA GLY A 138 5.96 5.45 -9.44
C GLY A 138 6.47 6.22 -10.65
N CYS A 139 7.42 5.63 -11.38
CA CYS A 139 8.13 6.26 -12.50
C CYS A 139 7.21 6.40 -13.72
N ILE A 140 6.36 7.43 -13.68
CA ILE A 140 5.41 7.79 -14.74
C ILE A 140 5.75 9.19 -15.23
N GLU A 141 5.79 9.37 -16.55
CA GLU A 141 5.83 10.66 -17.19
C GLU A 141 4.40 11.06 -17.61
N LEU A 142 3.91 12.15 -17.02
CA LEU A 142 2.55 12.63 -17.20
C LEU A 142 2.54 13.90 -18.06
N ASN A 143 1.64 13.97 -19.05
CA ASN A 143 1.24 15.24 -19.64
C ASN A 143 0.10 15.83 -18.78
N PRO A 144 0.27 17.00 -18.12
CA PRO A 144 -0.78 17.60 -17.30
C PRO A 144 -2.12 17.76 -18.02
N ASN A 145 -2.10 18.07 -19.32
CA ASN A 145 -3.28 18.36 -20.13
C ASN A 145 -4.16 17.12 -20.43
N THR A 146 -3.70 15.91 -20.12
CA THR A 146 -4.51 14.68 -20.31
C THR A 146 -5.40 14.39 -19.11
N ILE A 147 -5.19 15.09 -17.98
CA ILE A 147 -5.98 14.89 -16.75
C ILE A 147 -7.41 15.41 -16.96
N PRO A 148 -8.45 14.61 -16.64
CA PRO A 148 -9.84 15.07 -16.78
C PRO A 148 -10.15 16.31 -15.94
N ARG A 149 -10.76 17.34 -16.55
CA ARG A 149 -11.13 18.61 -15.89
C ARG A 149 -12.06 18.48 -14.67
N SER A 150 -12.72 17.33 -14.51
CA SER A 150 -13.60 17.03 -13.37
C SER A 150 -12.85 16.62 -12.08
N VAL A 151 -11.53 16.46 -12.14
CA VAL A 151 -10.69 16.05 -11.01
C VAL A 151 -10.70 17.07 -9.88
N ARG A 152 -11.09 16.61 -8.68
CA ARG A 152 -11.11 17.39 -7.44
C ARG A 152 -9.91 17.10 -6.53
N LYS A 153 -9.31 15.92 -6.65
CA LYS A 153 -8.14 15.49 -5.87
C LYS A 153 -7.09 14.86 -6.77
N LEU A 154 -5.91 15.47 -6.86
CA LEU A 154 -4.78 14.97 -7.64
C LEU A 154 -3.65 14.55 -6.69
N SER A 155 -3.08 13.36 -6.90
CA SER A 155 -1.92 12.86 -6.16
C SER A 155 -0.87 12.32 -7.11
N LEU A 156 0.35 12.83 -7.03
CA LEU A 156 1.51 12.41 -7.80
C LEU A 156 2.60 11.93 -6.83
N ASP A 157 3.15 10.73 -6.99
CA ASP A 157 4.22 10.21 -6.13
C ASP A 157 5.30 9.47 -6.96
N GLY A 158 6.50 10.04 -7.08
CA GLY A 158 7.59 9.47 -7.88
C GLY A 158 7.52 9.78 -9.38
N CYS A 159 6.58 10.62 -9.79
CA CYS A 159 6.32 10.94 -11.20
C CYS A 159 7.18 12.10 -11.72
N ARG A 160 7.21 12.24 -13.04
CA ARG A 160 7.66 13.43 -13.78
C ARG A 160 6.50 13.96 -14.61
N THR A 161 6.56 15.24 -14.96
CA THR A 161 5.61 15.88 -15.86
C THR A 161 6.32 16.45 -17.07
N LYS A 162 5.68 16.38 -18.25
CA LYS A 162 6.06 17.22 -19.39
C LYS A 162 5.88 18.70 -19.03
N LEU A 163 6.77 19.55 -19.55
CA LEU A 163 6.73 20.99 -19.31
C LEU A 163 5.64 21.67 -20.15
N PRO A 164 5.00 22.75 -19.66
CA PRO A 164 5.12 23.34 -18.32
C PRO A 164 4.23 22.64 -17.26
N LEU A 165 4.52 22.84 -15.97
CA LEU A 165 3.69 22.35 -14.86
C LEU A 165 2.45 23.23 -14.61
N ASN A 166 1.53 23.25 -15.57
CA ASN A 166 0.27 23.99 -15.45
C ASN A 166 -0.94 23.06 -15.20
N PHE A 167 -1.59 23.20 -14.04
CA PHE A 167 -2.83 22.53 -13.66
C PHE A 167 -4.05 23.48 -13.57
N GLU A 168 -3.93 24.73 -14.00
CA GLU A 168 -4.98 25.76 -13.98
C GLU A 168 -6.28 25.32 -14.68
N HIS A 169 -6.17 24.50 -15.72
CA HIS A 169 -7.31 23.89 -16.42
C HIS A 169 -8.17 22.95 -15.55
N LEU A 170 -7.66 22.50 -14.39
CA LEU A 170 -8.38 21.67 -13.42
C LEU A 170 -9.19 22.52 -12.45
N THR A 171 -10.11 23.35 -12.94
CA THR A 171 -10.83 24.36 -12.13
C THR A 171 -11.62 23.81 -10.94
N GLN A 172 -11.89 22.49 -10.86
CA GLN A 172 -12.50 21.83 -9.69
C GLN A 172 -11.49 21.26 -8.66
N LEU A 173 -10.19 21.41 -8.89
CA LEU A 173 -9.14 20.84 -8.05
C LEU A 173 -9.10 21.54 -6.68
N THR A 174 -9.49 20.81 -5.64
CA THR A 174 -9.44 21.29 -4.25
C THR A 174 -8.23 20.76 -3.49
N HIS A 175 -7.77 19.54 -3.81
CA HIS A 175 -6.64 18.91 -3.12
C HIS A 175 -5.53 18.54 -4.11
N PHE A 176 -4.32 19.04 -3.87
CA PHE A 176 -3.12 18.71 -4.64
C PHE A 176 -2.07 18.04 -3.75
N ARG A 177 -1.55 16.89 -4.17
CA ARG A 177 -0.46 16.17 -3.50
C ARG A 177 0.65 15.85 -4.48
N ALA A 178 1.89 16.21 -4.14
CA ALA A 178 3.09 15.87 -4.91
C ALA A 178 4.18 15.31 -3.98
N LYS A 179 4.68 14.10 -4.26
CA LYS A 179 5.70 13.43 -3.46
C LYS A 179 6.83 12.89 -4.33
N ARG A 180 8.10 13.00 -3.91
CA ARG A 180 9.28 12.52 -4.66
C ARG A 180 9.22 12.91 -6.15
N PHE A 181 8.72 14.11 -6.38
CA PHE A 181 8.33 14.66 -7.65
C PHE A 181 9.42 15.66 -8.04
N THR A 182 10.03 15.45 -9.20
CA THR A 182 11.09 16.35 -9.70
C THR A 182 10.47 17.29 -10.73
N PRO A 183 9.93 18.46 -10.32
CA PRO A 183 9.51 19.48 -11.27
C PRO A 183 10.72 20.03 -12.00
N ALA A 184 10.48 20.54 -13.21
CA ALA A 184 11.31 21.56 -13.81
C ALA A 184 10.42 22.81 -13.98
N GLY A 185 10.91 23.99 -13.60
CA GLY A 185 10.09 25.22 -13.62
C GLY A 185 8.97 25.29 -12.57
N THR A 186 8.16 26.34 -12.70
CA THR A 186 7.15 26.77 -11.71
C THR A 186 5.87 25.93 -11.77
N LEU A 187 5.37 25.52 -10.61
CA LEU A 187 4.06 24.86 -10.47
C LEU A 187 2.94 25.90 -10.43
N VAL A 188 2.00 25.81 -11.38
CA VAL A 188 0.76 26.61 -11.40
C VAL A 188 -0.42 25.74 -10.99
N LEU A 189 -1.18 26.21 -9.99
CA LEU A 189 -2.38 25.57 -9.46
C LEU A 189 -3.59 26.52 -9.58
N PRO A 190 -4.81 25.99 -9.77
CA PRO A 190 -6.04 26.80 -9.87
C PRO A 190 -6.47 27.35 -8.50
N SER A 191 -7.14 28.49 -8.50
CA SER A 191 -7.58 29.22 -7.30
C SER A 191 -8.58 28.47 -6.41
N SER A 192 -9.14 27.35 -6.88
CA SER A 192 -10.03 26.45 -6.14
C SER A 192 -9.31 25.49 -5.17
N VAL A 193 -7.97 25.45 -5.18
CA VAL A 193 -7.19 24.61 -4.27
C VAL A 193 -7.31 25.09 -2.82
N THR A 194 -7.74 24.18 -1.94
CA THR A 194 -7.85 24.36 -0.49
C THR A 194 -6.76 23.62 0.29
N ASP A 195 -6.18 22.56 -0.30
CA ASP A 195 -5.30 21.62 0.37
C ASP A 195 -4.06 21.29 -0.49
N ILE A 196 -2.85 21.50 0.05
CA ILE A 196 -1.58 21.18 -0.60
C ILE A 196 -0.69 20.30 0.30
N GLU A 197 -0.24 19.16 -0.23
CA GLU A 197 0.82 18.34 0.39
C GLU A 197 1.97 18.09 -0.59
N ILE A 198 3.09 18.75 -0.37
CA ILE A 198 4.36 18.64 -1.11
C ILE A 198 5.37 17.93 -0.20
N CYS A 199 5.81 16.71 -0.54
CA CYS A 199 6.71 15.91 0.29
C CYS A 199 7.96 15.46 -0.48
N ASP A 200 9.12 15.43 0.17
CA ASP A 200 10.38 14.94 -0.39
C ASP A 200 10.88 15.71 -1.66
N ASN A 201 10.43 16.96 -1.85
CA ASN A 201 10.68 17.76 -3.06
C ASN A 201 11.54 19.00 -2.76
N LEU A 202 12.85 18.82 -2.60
CA LEU A 202 13.79 19.88 -2.19
C LEU A 202 13.99 21.03 -3.20
N ARG A 203 13.40 20.97 -4.39
CA ARG A 203 13.61 21.93 -5.49
C ARG A 203 12.33 22.57 -6.04
N LEU A 204 11.16 22.24 -5.49
CA LEU A 204 9.92 22.86 -5.93
C LEU A 204 9.78 24.24 -5.27
N THR A 205 9.98 25.30 -6.04
CA THR A 205 9.52 26.63 -5.64
C THR A 205 8.02 26.73 -5.93
N PHE A 206 7.26 27.21 -4.95
CA PHE A 206 5.81 27.38 -5.07
C PHE A 206 5.41 28.73 -4.48
N ASN A 207 4.64 29.50 -5.24
CA ASN A 207 4.07 30.76 -4.81
C ASN A 207 2.58 30.58 -4.50
N ALA A 208 2.21 30.63 -3.22
CA ALA A 208 0.83 30.44 -2.78
C ALA A 208 -0.02 31.72 -2.84
N THR A 209 0.53 32.88 -3.23
CA THR A 209 -0.25 34.14 -3.22
C THR A 209 -1.41 34.17 -4.20
N SER A 210 -1.41 33.29 -5.21
CA SER A 210 -2.50 33.09 -6.19
C SER A 210 -3.62 32.15 -5.71
N LEU A 211 -3.50 31.57 -4.50
CA LEU A 211 -4.47 30.62 -3.94
C LEU A 211 -5.25 31.24 -2.76
N PRO A 212 -6.28 32.06 -3.01
CA PRO A 212 -7.04 32.71 -1.94
C PRO A 212 -7.75 31.70 -1.01
N ASN A 213 -8.11 30.53 -1.53
CA ASN A 213 -8.86 29.50 -0.81
C ASN A 213 -7.98 28.49 -0.03
N LEU A 214 -6.65 28.66 -0.01
CA LEU A 214 -5.73 27.71 0.64
C LEU A 214 -5.96 27.68 2.16
N LYS A 215 -6.37 26.52 2.69
CA LYS A 215 -6.64 26.29 4.13
C LYS A 215 -5.58 25.43 4.79
N ASN A 216 -5.05 24.44 4.06
CA ASN A 216 -4.12 23.45 4.60
C ASN A 216 -2.88 23.34 3.70
N PHE A 217 -1.70 23.55 4.27
CA PHE A 217 -0.43 23.42 3.57
C PHE A 217 0.56 22.53 4.32
N LYS A 218 1.22 21.63 3.58
CA LYS A 218 2.32 20.81 4.08
C LYS A 218 3.44 20.77 3.03
N GLY A 219 4.65 21.20 3.37
CA GLY A 219 5.82 21.02 2.52
C GLY A 219 7.06 21.82 2.92
N PRO A 220 8.25 21.40 2.43
CA PRO A 220 9.54 21.76 3.02
C PRO A 220 9.95 23.23 2.87
N PHE A 221 9.53 23.90 1.78
CA PHE A 221 9.93 25.28 1.46
C PHE A 221 8.79 26.01 0.74
N PHE A 222 8.54 27.26 1.10
CA PHE A 222 7.71 28.22 0.35
C PHE A 222 8.15 29.64 0.69
N TYR A 223 7.87 30.59 -0.20
CA TYR A 223 8.27 32.00 -0.01
C TYR A 223 7.20 32.83 0.70
N ILE A 224 5.92 32.69 0.35
CA ILE A 224 4.81 33.48 0.91
C ILE A 224 3.53 32.64 0.96
N ILE A 225 2.83 32.65 2.09
CA ILE A 225 1.43 32.20 2.25
C ILE A 225 0.62 33.38 2.80
N LYS A 226 -0.55 33.66 2.20
CA LYS A 226 -1.50 34.66 2.72
C LYS A 226 -2.38 34.06 3.82
N GLY A 227 -2.89 34.90 4.72
CA GLY A 227 -3.47 34.52 6.03
C GLY A 227 -4.74 33.66 6.05
N THR A 228 -5.22 33.10 4.94
CA THR A 228 -6.38 32.18 4.90
C THR A 228 -6.03 30.74 5.30
N CYS A 229 -4.74 30.40 5.37
CA CYS A 229 -4.25 29.10 5.80
C CYS A 229 -4.45 28.92 7.32
N VAL A 230 -4.96 27.75 7.75
CA VAL A 230 -5.27 27.39 9.15
C VAL A 230 -4.33 26.30 9.68
N LYS A 231 -3.84 25.42 8.80
CA LYS A 231 -2.95 24.30 9.12
C LYS A 231 -1.67 24.35 8.31
N LEU A 232 -0.52 24.34 9.00
CA LEU A 232 0.81 24.43 8.39
C LEU A 232 1.67 23.22 8.79
N SER A 233 2.50 22.67 7.89
CA SER A 233 3.35 21.53 8.23
C SER A 233 4.67 21.41 7.46
N CYS A 234 5.70 20.99 8.19
CA CYS A 234 7.06 20.69 7.73
C CYS A 234 7.84 21.89 7.20
N VAL A 235 7.95 22.98 7.96
CA VAL A 235 8.53 24.24 7.45
C VAL A 235 9.80 24.67 8.19
N SER A 236 10.72 25.30 7.45
CA SER A 236 12.12 25.54 7.85
C SER A 236 12.44 26.87 8.56
N SER A 237 11.57 27.87 8.53
CA SER A 237 11.74 29.13 9.29
C SER A 237 10.43 29.93 9.27
N ALA A 238 10.05 30.52 10.41
CA ALA A 238 8.78 31.22 10.58
C ALA A 238 8.78 32.72 10.28
N ASN A 239 9.94 33.30 9.97
CA ASN A 239 10.20 34.73 10.13
C ASN A 239 9.54 35.66 9.08
N TYR A 240 8.76 35.13 8.13
CA TYR A 240 8.22 35.89 6.98
C TYR A 240 6.68 35.84 6.88
N TRP A 241 5.99 35.57 7.98
CA TRP A 241 4.59 35.15 7.93
C TRP A 241 3.64 36.05 8.73
N SER A 242 2.41 36.20 8.22
CA SER A 242 1.28 36.80 8.93
C SER A 242 0.46 35.69 9.61
N PRO A 243 0.47 35.56 10.96
CA PRO A 243 0.12 34.30 11.64
C PRO A 243 -1.28 34.27 12.28
N GLU A 244 -2.15 35.22 11.96
CA GLU A 244 -3.36 35.55 12.73
C GLU A 244 -4.41 34.41 12.84
N MET A 245 -4.46 33.47 11.90
CA MET A 245 -5.50 32.42 11.82
C MET A 245 -5.01 31.00 12.09
N TRP A 246 -3.81 30.82 12.64
CA TRP A 246 -3.18 29.49 12.72
C TRP A 246 -3.58 28.68 13.94
N ARG A 247 -3.89 27.40 13.71
CA ARG A 247 -4.33 26.46 14.74
C ARG A 247 -3.41 25.26 14.89
N GLU A 248 -2.89 24.74 13.78
CA GLU A 248 -2.06 23.53 13.77
C GLU A 248 -0.76 23.79 13.02
N MET A 249 0.38 23.50 13.65
CA MET A 249 1.69 23.71 13.05
C MET A 249 2.67 22.54 13.25
N THR A 250 3.39 22.17 12.20
CA THR A 250 4.61 21.35 12.30
C THR A 250 5.82 22.12 11.78
N ILE A 251 6.79 22.41 12.66
CA ILE A 251 8.05 23.10 12.33
C ILE A 251 9.20 22.09 12.28
N THR A 252 10.12 22.25 11.32
CA THR A 252 11.39 21.50 11.28
C THR A 252 12.56 22.26 11.90
N ASP A 253 12.58 23.60 11.77
CA ASP A 253 13.61 24.46 12.37
C ASP A 253 13.06 25.88 12.66
N GLY A 254 13.65 26.58 13.63
CA GLY A 254 13.11 27.80 14.24
C GLY A 254 12.36 27.54 15.56
N ILE A 255 12.52 28.45 16.55
CA ILE A 255 12.23 28.16 17.97
C ILE A 255 11.28 29.17 18.64
N CYS A 256 11.05 30.36 18.08
CA CYS A 256 10.29 31.43 18.74
C CYS A 256 8.87 31.57 18.15
N PHE A 257 7.85 31.16 18.90
CA PHE A 257 6.43 31.50 18.63
C PHE A 257 5.99 32.75 19.39
N LYS A 258 6.79 33.29 20.31
CA LYS A 258 6.46 34.49 21.09
C LYS A 258 6.27 35.73 20.22
N GLU A 259 7.05 35.83 19.15
CA GLU A 259 6.96 36.92 18.17
C GLU A 259 5.75 36.76 17.22
N MET A 260 5.11 35.60 17.21
CA MET A 260 3.91 35.35 16.41
C MET A 260 2.67 35.79 17.17
N SER A 261 1.93 36.75 16.62
CA SER A 261 0.63 37.25 17.13
C SER A 261 -0.53 36.22 17.10
N SER A 262 -0.23 34.92 16.94
CA SER A 262 -1.22 33.87 16.81
C SER A 262 -1.87 33.53 18.16
N THR A 263 -3.16 33.85 18.29
CA THR A 263 -4.00 33.64 19.48
C THR A 263 -4.94 32.43 19.36
N GLN A 264 -4.74 31.57 18.35
CA GLN A 264 -5.55 30.37 18.10
C GLN A 264 -4.74 29.07 18.03
N LEU A 265 -3.45 29.10 18.42
CA LEU A 265 -2.54 27.97 18.27
C LEU A 265 -2.89 26.84 19.25
N GLN A 266 -3.31 25.68 18.72
CA GLN A 266 -3.85 24.55 19.49
C GLN A 266 -3.03 23.26 19.34
N GLU A 267 -2.33 23.05 18.23
CA GLU A 267 -1.50 21.87 18.00
C GLU A 267 -0.13 22.25 17.45
N VAL A 268 0.94 21.81 18.11
CA VAL A 268 2.32 22.08 17.68
C VAL A 268 3.16 20.80 17.65
N VAL A 269 3.90 20.60 16.57
CA VAL A 269 4.89 19.54 16.40
C VAL A 269 6.24 20.16 16.05
N LEU A 270 7.25 19.97 16.90
CA LEU A 270 8.62 20.42 16.68
C LEU A 270 9.49 19.21 16.34
N LEU A 271 10.03 19.19 15.12
CA LEU A 271 10.88 18.11 14.61
C LEU A 271 12.38 18.42 14.77
N GLY A 272 12.73 19.67 15.11
CA GLY A 272 14.10 20.15 15.29
C GLY A 272 14.77 19.69 16.59
N GLN A 273 16.08 19.91 16.66
CA GLN A 273 16.91 19.62 17.84
C GLN A 273 17.04 20.87 18.73
N HIS A 274 16.13 21.02 19.69
CA HIS A 274 16.08 22.14 20.64
C HIS A 274 16.57 21.69 22.02
N HIS A 275 17.81 21.22 22.09
CA HIS A 275 18.39 20.67 23.32
C HIS A 275 18.51 21.75 24.41
N GLY A 276 17.99 21.47 25.61
CA GLY A 276 18.07 22.38 26.76
C GLY A 276 17.12 23.57 26.72
N VAL A 277 16.26 23.66 25.69
CA VAL A 277 15.22 24.69 25.58
C VAL A 277 14.00 24.27 26.39
N ASP A 278 13.42 25.21 27.14
CA ASP A 278 12.15 25.03 27.84
C ASP A 278 10.98 25.62 27.02
N ALA A 279 9.79 25.06 27.16
CA ALA A 279 8.58 25.56 26.48
C ALA A 279 8.27 27.04 26.78
N THR A 280 8.59 27.51 27.99
CA THR A 280 8.48 28.93 28.38
C THR A 280 9.39 29.86 27.56
N ASN A 281 10.41 29.35 26.86
CA ASN A 281 11.23 30.14 25.92
C ASN A 281 10.62 30.18 24.50
N VAL A 282 9.82 29.17 24.14
CA VAL A 282 9.25 28.95 22.81
C VAL A 282 7.91 29.66 22.64
N PHE A 283 7.06 29.59 23.66
CA PHE A 283 5.68 30.05 23.65
C PHE A 283 5.43 31.15 24.68
N THR A 284 4.37 31.93 24.52
CA THR A 284 3.81 32.77 25.59
C THR A 284 2.91 31.95 26.51
N ASP A 285 2.65 32.44 27.73
CA ASP A 285 1.77 31.76 28.69
C ASP A 285 0.36 31.55 28.12
N ASN A 286 -0.18 32.55 27.42
CA ASN A 286 -1.46 32.43 26.72
C ASN A 286 -1.43 31.39 25.59
N GLN A 287 -0.34 31.25 24.84
CA GLN A 287 -0.19 30.19 23.85
C GLN A 287 -0.14 28.81 24.53
N MET A 288 0.69 28.63 25.55
CA MET A 288 0.81 27.35 26.29
C MET A 288 -0.51 26.88 26.88
N SER A 289 -1.29 27.83 27.43
CA SER A 289 -2.58 27.55 28.06
C SER A 289 -3.66 27.08 27.08
N GLN A 290 -3.54 27.46 25.81
CA GLN A 290 -4.43 27.05 24.71
C GLN A 290 -4.01 25.75 24.00
N LEU A 291 -2.76 25.29 24.17
CA LEU A 291 -2.27 24.10 23.48
C LEU A 291 -2.99 22.82 23.93
N THR A 292 -3.53 22.10 22.97
CA THR A 292 -4.18 20.79 23.14
C THR A 292 -3.29 19.62 22.69
N MET A 293 -2.34 19.86 21.77
CA MET A 293 -1.26 18.93 21.42
C MET A 293 0.09 19.66 21.37
N LEU A 294 1.09 19.07 22.02
CA LEU A 294 2.51 19.45 21.87
C LEU A 294 3.37 18.20 21.67
N ARG A 295 4.07 18.12 20.53
CA ARG A 295 5.02 17.05 20.20
C ARG A 295 6.40 17.61 19.87
N ALA A 296 7.24 17.80 20.88
CA ALA A 296 8.57 18.38 20.78
C ALA A 296 9.60 17.51 21.54
N HIS A 297 10.27 16.60 20.83
CA HIS A 297 11.08 15.53 21.47
C HIS A 297 12.26 16.01 22.32
N THR A 298 12.73 17.23 22.12
CA THR A 298 13.92 17.82 22.75
C THR A 298 13.60 18.89 23.79
N LEU A 299 12.37 19.42 23.76
CA LEU A 299 11.88 20.52 24.59
C LEU A 299 11.54 20.02 26.00
N SER A 300 12.00 20.73 27.05
CA SER A 300 11.52 20.51 28.41
C SER A 300 10.29 21.35 28.72
N VAL A 301 9.55 20.94 29.75
CA VAL A 301 8.51 21.76 30.39
C VAL A 301 8.79 21.74 31.89
N ARG A 302 9.23 22.86 32.44
CA ARG A 302 9.48 23.01 33.89
C ARG A 302 8.18 23.02 34.71
N ASP A 303 7.19 23.76 34.23
CA ASP A 303 5.87 23.89 34.85
C ASP A 303 4.79 23.26 33.96
N MET A 304 4.16 22.19 34.45
CA MET A 304 3.10 21.49 33.74
C MET A 304 1.74 22.15 33.91
N ASP A 305 1.55 22.98 34.92
CA ASP A 305 0.23 23.54 35.26
C ASP A 305 -0.18 24.61 34.23
N MET A 306 0.79 25.21 33.53
CA MET A 306 0.60 26.07 32.35
C MET A 306 -0.09 25.37 31.15
N LEU A 307 -0.10 24.03 31.10
CA LEU A 307 -0.61 23.24 29.97
C LEU A 307 -2.03 22.71 30.21
N PHE A 308 -2.91 23.51 30.82
CA PHE A 308 -4.21 23.03 31.32
C PHE A 308 -5.12 22.40 30.23
N ALA A 309 -5.08 22.91 29.00
CA ALA A 309 -5.88 22.41 27.87
C ALA A 309 -5.29 21.16 27.18
N MET A 310 -4.08 20.74 27.58
CA MET A 310 -3.30 19.71 26.90
C MET A 310 -3.94 18.33 26.99
N LYS A 311 -4.01 17.62 25.86
CA LYS A 311 -4.50 16.24 25.74
C LYS A 311 -3.39 15.29 25.30
N VAL A 312 -2.54 15.74 24.38
CA VAL A 312 -1.45 14.96 23.78
C VAL A 312 -0.11 15.65 24.02
N LEU A 313 0.68 15.12 24.97
CA LEU A 313 1.96 15.70 25.38
C LEU A 313 3.14 14.78 25.07
N GLN A 314 4.12 15.27 24.31
CA GLN A 314 5.35 14.57 24.01
C GLN A 314 6.54 15.51 24.08
N ILE A 315 7.39 15.29 25.07
CA ILE A 315 8.45 16.21 25.53
C ILE A 315 9.68 15.46 26.03
N LYS A 316 10.78 16.18 26.24
CA LYS A 316 11.89 15.72 27.10
C LYS A 316 11.46 15.78 28.56
N PHE A 317 11.72 14.72 29.32
CA PHE A 317 11.31 14.60 30.72
C PHE A 317 12.45 14.05 31.57
N ASP A 318 13.11 14.93 32.32
CA ASP A 318 14.36 14.63 33.02
C ASP A 318 14.17 14.12 34.47
N LYS A 319 12.95 13.71 34.83
CA LYS A 319 12.59 13.16 36.15
C LYS A 319 12.16 11.69 36.04
N VAL A 320 12.27 10.94 37.12
CA VAL A 320 11.70 9.58 37.23
C VAL A 320 10.17 9.67 37.15
N LEU A 321 9.55 8.90 36.25
CA LEU A 321 8.09 8.84 36.14
C LEU A 321 7.53 7.77 37.08
N ASN A 322 6.51 8.15 37.85
CA ASN A 322 5.79 7.28 38.78
C ASN A 322 4.28 7.59 38.77
N GLN A 323 3.48 6.80 39.49
CA GLN A 323 2.02 6.97 39.56
C GLN A 323 1.53 8.27 40.21
N PHE A 324 2.40 8.99 40.94
CA PHE A 324 2.09 10.25 41.62
C PHE A 324 2.61 11.48 40.86
N THR A 325 3.20 11.28 39.68
CA THR A 325 3.76 12.37 38.88
C THR A 325 2.61 13.24 38.34
N ARG A 326 2.57 14.51 38.74
CA ARG A 326 1.58 15.46 38.24
C ARG A 326 1.80 15.71 36.75
N LEU A 327 0.80 15.35 35.95
CA LEU A 327 0.66 15.72 34.54
C LEU A 327 -0.55 16.67 34.43
N PRO A 328 -0.65 17.48 33.35
CA PRO A 328 -1.82 18.34 33.18
C PRO A 328 -3.10 17.49 33.14
N PRO A 329 -4.21 17.95 33.76
CA PRO A 329 -5.34 17.09 34.13
C PRO A 329 -6.05 16.45 32.93
N ASN A 330 -5.98 17.08 31.76
CA ASN A 330 -6.61 16.63 30.52
C ASN A 330 -5.73 15.69 29.66
N VAL A 331 -4.46 15.45 30.04
CA VAL A 331 -3.54 14.62 29.26
C VAL A 331 -3.90 13.15 29.37
N ASP A 332 -4.24 12.53 28.25
CA ASP A 332 -4.48 11.10 28.11
C ASP A 332 -3.51 10.38 27.14
N GLU A 333 -2.74 11.11 26.33
CA GLU A 333 -1.56 10.61 25.61
C GLU A 333 -0.29 11.32 26.12
N PHE A 334 0.60 10.57 26.77
CA PHE A 334 1.91 11.07 27.21
C PHE A 334 3.06 10.24 26.63
N VAL A 335 4.02 10.90 25.96
CA VAL A 335 5.22 10.24 25.43
C VAL A 335 6.49 10.97 25.84
N MET A 336 7.18 10.44 26.85
CA MET A 336 8.44 11.00 27.34
C MET A 336 9.65 10.59 26.50
N VAL A 337 10.53 11.54 26.23
CA VAL A 337 11.93 11.31 25.88
C VAL A 337 12.76 11.47 27.15
N SER A 338 13.44 10.41 27.59
CA SER A 338 14.09 10.42 28.90
C SER A 338 15.21 9.39 29.02
N SER A 339 16.22 9.75 29.81
CA SER A 339 17.27 8.87 30.32
C SER A 339 16.98 8.34 31.74
N GLN A 340 15.80 8.61 32.30
CA GLN A 340 15.37 8.14 33.63
C GLN A 340 14.55 6.84 33.56
N PRO A 341 14.50 6.04 34.64
CA PRO A 341 13.59 4.91 34.76
C PRO A 341 12.12 5.33 34.92
N VAL A 342 11.22 4.35 34.77
CA VAL A 342 9.78 4.50 35.00
C VAL A 342 9.36 3.45 36.02
N THR A 343 8.88 3.86 37.19
CA THR A 343 8.43 2.94 38.26
C THR A 343 6.92 2.77 38.30
N GLY A 344 6.18 3.66 37.63
CA GLY A 344 4.73 3.63 37.45
C GLY A 344 4.30 4.75 36.51
N ILE A 345 3.00 4.86 36.22
CA ILE A 345 2.44 5.95 35.41
C ILE A 345 1.14 6.48 36.02
N PRO A 346 0.77 7.76 35.82
CA PRO A 346 -0.50 8.30 36.27
C PRO A 346 -1.71 7.58 35.66
N SER A 347 -2.75 7.36 36.45
CA SER A 347 -3.93 6.57 36.08
C SER A 347 -4.80 7.20 34.98
N GLN A 348 -4.71 8.51 34.76
CA GLN A 348 -5.42 9.23 33.69
C GLN A 348 -5.03 8.80 32.26
N LEU A 349 -3.82 8.24 32.08
CA LEU A 349 -3.27 7.95 30.75
C LEU A 349 -3.99 6.79 30.06
N LYS A 350 -4.34 6.99 28.78
CA LYS A 350 -4.85 5.96 27.85
C LYS A 350 -3.76 5.51 26.87
N VAL A 351 -2.81 6.38 26.57
CA VAL A 351 -1.65 6.11 25.72
C VAL A 351 -0.38 6.53 26.44
N PHE A 352 0.59 5.62 26.51
CA PHE A 352 1.90 5.90 27.07
C PHE A 352 3.03 5.56 26.09
N GLY A 353 4.07 6.38 26.05
CA GLY A 353 5.29 6.06 25.33
C GLY A 353 6.56 6.50 26.04
N TYR A 354 7.62 5.73 25.82
CA TYR A 354 8.95 5.97 26.36
C TYR A 354 10.00 5.88 25.25
N LYS A 355 10.93 6.82 25.22
CA LYS A 355 12.07 6.84 24.29
C LYS A 355 13.35 7.25 25.03
N ASN A 356 14.32 6.36 25.14
CA ASN A 356 15.69 6.75 25.53
C ASN A 356 16.53 6.98 24.26
N LEU A 357 16.91 8.24 23.99
CA LEU A 357 17.71 8.59 22.81
C LEU A 357 19.22 8.54 23.07
N ASP A 358 19.64 8.80 24.31
CA ASP A 358 21.03 9.08 24.67
C ASP A 358 21.84 7.81 24.95
N ASN A 359 21.28 6.84 25.67
CA ASN A 359 21.98 5.61 26.03
C ASN A 359 21.07 4.37 25.96
N PRO A 360 21.29 3.43 25.01
CA PRO A 360 20.47 2.23 24.91
C PRO A 360 20.61 1.31 26.13
N GLU A 361 19.48 0.71 26.57
CA GLU A 361 19.45 -0.46 27.47
C GLU A 361 19.89 -0.24 28.94
N VAL A 362 19.85 0.99 29.47
CA VAL A 362 20.15 1.25 30.90
C VAL A 362 18.94 1.09 31.83
N ASN A 363 17.75 1.55 31.41
CA ASN A 363 16.64 1.81 32.33
C ASN A 363 15.58 0.70 32.38
N ASP A 364 15.08 0.44 33.58
CA ASP A 364 13.91 -0.42 33.80
C ASP A 364 12.62 0.38 33.72
N ILE A 365 11.59 -0.24 33.12
CA ILE A 365 10.30 0.38 32.83
C ILE A 365 9.20 -0.52 33.39
N VAL A 366 8.57 -0.08 34.48
CA VAL A 366 7.44 -0.74 35.13
C VAL A 366 6.19 0.07 34.84
N ILE A 367 5.20 -0.57 34.20
CA ILE A 367 3.91 0.03 33.89
C ILE A 367 2.82 -0.81 34.54
N ASN A 368 2.20 -0.28 35.58
CA ASN A 368 1.00 -0.82 36.20
C ASN A 368 -0.15 0.17 35.92
N SER A 369 -1.16 -0.24 35.15
CA SER A 369 -2.27 0.64 34.76
C SER A 369 -3.52 -0.13 34.33
N GLU A 370 -4.67 0.28 34.86
CA GLU A 370 -5.97 -0.25 34.47
C GLU A 370 -6.60 0.48 33.29
N THR A 371 -6.01 1.57 32.81
CA THR A 371 -6.59 2.52 31.87
C THR A 371 -5.88 2.54 30.52
N VAL A 372 -4.56 2.29 30.49
CA VAL A 372 -3.76 2.33 29.27
C VAL A 372 -4.19 1.25 28.27
N ARG A 373 -4.43 1.71 27.04
CA ARG A 373 -4.81 0.90 25.87
C ARG A 373 -3.68 0.74 24.86
N TYR A 374 -2.69 1.63 24.86
CA TYR A 374 -1.53 1.60 23.97
C TYR A 374 -0.23 1.97 24.71
N VAL A 375 0.78 1.09 24.61
CA VAL A 375 2.15 1.31 25.10
C VAL A 375 3.14 1.27 23.93
N ASN A 376 4.07 2.22 23.88
CA ASN A 376 5.16 2.26 22.90
C ASN A 376 6.51 2.56 23.55
N ILE A 377 7.37 1.54 23.70
CA ILE A 377 8.67 1.65 24.38
C ILE A 377 9.81 1.46 23.39
N LEU A 378 10.73 2.43 23.35
CA LEU A 378 11.96 2.41 22.57
C LEU A 378 13.17 2.54 23.49
N ARG A 379 14.06 1.54 23.44
CA ARG A 379 15.32 1.42 24.19
C ARG A 379 15.13 1.39 25.71
N ALA A 380 15.05 0.18 26.26
CA ALA A 380 14.97 -0.07 27.70
C ALA A 380 15.73 -1.35 28.08
N ARG A 381 16.15 -1.46 29.34
CA ARG A 381 16.82 -2.64 29.90
C ARG A 381 15.80 -3.75 30.15
N THR A 382 14.83 -3.48 31.03
CA THR A 382 13.72 -4.38 31.29
C THR A 382 12.38 -3.65 31.13
N VAL A 383 11.36 -4.39 30.71
CA VAL A 383 9.98 -3.91 30.60
C VAL A 383 9.04 -4.88 31.31
N THR A 384 8.35 -4.38 32.33
CA THR A 384 7.33 -5.10 33.10
C THR A 384 5.98 -4.41 32.91
N LEU A 385 4.99 -5.16 32.42
CA LEU A 385 3.66 -4.63 32.09
C LEU A 385 2.59 -5.37 32.90
N ASN A 386 1.84 -4.64 33.71
CA ASN A 386 0.57 -5.08 34.30
C ASN A 386 -0.52 -4.14 33.79
N CYS A 387 -1.11 -4.48 32.64
CA CYS A 387 -1.99 -3.58 31.89
C CYS A 387 -3.17 -4.35 31.28
N ILE A 388 -4.19 -4.64 32.09
CA ILE A 388 -5.31 -5.51 31.68
C ILE A 388 -6.11 -4.95 30.48
N LYS A 389 -6.17 -3.62 30.28
CA LYS A 389 -6.86 -2.97 29.15
C LYS A 389 -5.95 -2.70 27.94
N LEU A 390 -4.69 -3.16 27.96
CA LEU A 390 -3.73 -2.96 26.87
C LEU A 390 -4.13 -3.74 25.62
N THR A 391 -4.43 -3.03 24.53
CA THR A 391 -4.82 -3.63 23.24
C THR A 391 -3.74 -3.50 22.17
N ARG A 392 -2.79 -2.57 22.34
CA ARG A 392 -1.71 -2.30 21.39
C ARG A 392 -0.38 -2.20 22.15
N LEU A 393 0.63 -2.96 21.73
CA LEU A 393 1.97 -2.90 22.29
C LEU A 393 3.01 -2.74 21.18
N ALA A 394 3.87 -1.73 21.32
CA ALA A 394 5.06 -1.56 20.51
C ALA A 394 6.31 -1.58 21.42
N VAL A 395 7.26 -2.47 21.14
CA VAL A 395 8.55 -2.56 21.84
C VAL A 395 9.70 -2.61 20.85
N ALA A 396 10.72 -1.80 21.06
CA ALA A 396 11.87 -1.69 20.17
C ALA A 396 13.19 -1.54 20.95
N ALA A 397 14.18 -2.37 20.63
CA ALA A 397 15.48 -2.42 21.32
C ALA A 397 15.36 -2.54 22.85
N VAL A 398 14.52 -3.45 23.33
CA VAL A 398 14.40 -3.78 24.75
C VAL A 398 15.15 -5.07 25.02
N ARG A 399 16.08 -5.07 26.00
CA ARG A 399 16.94 -6.22 26.30
C ARG A 399 16.15 -7.40 26.89
N SER A 400 15.19 -7.12 27.78
CA SER A 400 14.25 -8.12 28.30
C SER A 400 12.84 -7.56 28.45
N VAL A 401 11.84 -8.30 27.99
CA VAL A 401 10.43 -8.10 28.39
C VAL A 401 10.11 -9.22 29.37
N GLY A 402 9.54 -8.88 30.53
CA GLY A 402 9.10 -9.86 31.52
C GLY A 402 7.93 -10.71 31.02
N TYR A 403 7.14 -11.27 31.93
CA TYR A 403 5.86 -11.89 31.60
C TYR A 403 4.74 -10.85 31.69
N PRO A 404 4.33 -10.19 30.58
CA PRO A 404 3.33 -9.13 30.64
C PRO A 404 1.94 -9.68 30.99
N ASN A 405 1.34 -9.15 32.04
CA ASN A 405 -0.10 -9.31 32.28
C ASN A 405 -0.88 -8.35 31.37
N ALA A 406 -1.01 -8.73 30.10
CA ALA A 406 -1.69 -7.98 29.06
C ALA A 406 -2.46 -8.91 28.09
N PRO A 407 -3.43 -9.70 28.57
CA PRO A 407 -4.11 -10.74 27.78
C PRO A 407 -4.95 -10.19 26.61
N ASN A 408 -5.25 -8.88 26.63
CA ASN A 408 -6.09 -8.20 25.65
C ASN A 408 -5.32 -7.60 24.45
N ILE A 409 -4.02 -7.87 24.29
CA ILE A 409 -3.24 -7.36 23.15
C ILE A 409 -3.78 -7.93 21.84
N VAL A 410 -4.28 -7.03 20.98
CA VAL A 410 -4.78 -7.28 19.62
C VAL A 410 -3.71 -6.98 18.57
N ASN A 411 -2.83 -6.01 18.83
CA ASN A 411 -1.80 -5.55 17.90
C ASN A 411 -0.43 -5.48 18.60
N LEU A 412 0.53 -6.28 18.11
CA LEU A 412 1.87 -6.40 18.67
C LEU A 412 2.93 -6.04 17.62
N LYS A 413 3.76 -5.04 17.93
CA LYS A 413 4.89 -4.59 17.11
C LYS A 413 6.20 -4.73 17.90
N VAL A 414 7.20 -5.36 17.29
CA VAL A 414 8.44 -5.77 17.96
C VAL A 414 9.64 -5.49 17.04
N ASP A 415 10.65 -4.75 17.52
CA ASP A 415 11.93 -4.56 16.81
C ASP A 415 13.11 -4.93 17.73
N GLY A 416 13.95 -5.88 17.35
CA GLY A 416 15.14 -6.33 18.10
C GLY A 416 14.88 -6.96 19.48
N THR A 417 13.61 -7.14 19.89
CA THR A 417 13.20 -7.54 21.24
C THR A 417 12.59 -8.94 21.24
N LYS A 418 12.87 -9.81 22.21
CA LYS A 418 12.16 -11.11 22.35
C LYS A 418 10.88 -10.94 23.15
N VAL A 419 9.81 -11.65 22.77
CA VAL A 419 8.50 -11.60 23.46
C VAL A 419 7.83 -12.99 23.58
N PRO A 420 7.14 -13.29 24.70
CA PRO A 420 6.47 -14.57 24.93
C PRO A 420 5.12 -14.65 24.18
N LEU A 421 5.16 -14.92 22.87
CA LEU A 421 3.98 -14.88 21.98
C LEU A 421 2.76 -15.70 22.47
N LYS A 422 2.99 -16.79 23.23
CA LYS A 422 1.92 -17.63 23.79
C LYS A 422 1.02 -16.91 24.80
N GLN A 423 1.43 -15.76 25.35
CA GLN A 423 0.66 -14.98 26.33
C GLN A 423 -0.36 -14.01 25.69
N PHE A 424 -0.48 -13.97 24.36
CA PHE A 424 -1.38 -13.06 23.65
C PHE A 424 -2.50 -13.82 22.90
N PRO A 425 -3.46 -14.44 23.61
CA PRO A 425 -4.52 -15.25 22.99
C PRO A 425 -5.48 -14.43 22.12
N ARG A 426 -5.57 -13.11 22.36
CA ARG A 426 -6.39 -12.17 21.58
C ARG A 426 -5.62 -11.46 20.46
N LEU A 427 -4.39 -11.89 20.16
CA LEU A 427 -3.56 -11.27 19.11
C LEU A 427 -4.22 -11.42 17.75
N VAL A 428 -4.26 -10.36 16.96
CA VAL A 428 -4.85 -10.34 15.59
C VAL A 428 -3.86 -9.82 14.55
N HIS A 429 -2.96 -8.93 14.95
CA HIS A 429 -1.94 -8.32 14.10
C HIS A 429 -0.55 -8.44 14.73
N LEU A 430 0.38 -9.10 14.04
CA LEU A 430 1.76 -9.25 14.48
C LEU A 430 2.73 -8.59 13.49
N SER A 431 3.66 -7.79 14.00
CA SER A 431 4.76 -7.20 13.24
C SER A 431 6.07 -7.37 14.00
N MET A 432 7.02 -8.15 13.47
CA MET A 432 8.29 -8.45 14.10
C MET A 432 9.46 -8.09 13.18
N ARG A 433 10.51 -7.49 13.73
CA ARG A 433 11.69 -7.04 13.00
C ARG A 433 12.98 -7.31 13.77
N LYS A 434 14.04 -7.77 13.09
CA LYS A 434 15.38 -8.02 13.68
C LYS A 434 15.41 -8.95 14.93
N VAL A 435 14.36 -9.74 15.19
CA VAL A 435 14.31 -10.68 16.32
C VAL A 435 14.74 -12.08 15.88
N ASN A 436 15.49 -12.79 16.72
CA ASN A 436 15.81 -14.21 16.55
C ASN A 436 15.00 -15.03 17.56
N GLN A 437 13.81 -15.52 17.15
CA GLN A 437 12.95 -16.38 17.96
C GLN A 437 12.05 -17.25 17.08
N ALA A 438 11.41 -18.26 17.69
CA ALA A 438 10.32 -19.00 17.07
C ALA A 438 9.06 -18.13 16.96
N VAL A 439 8.25 -18.39 15.93
CA VAL A 439 6.95 -17.76 15.71
C VAL A 439 5.90 -18.87 15.63
N GLU A 440 5.39 -19.25 16.79
CA GLU A 440 4.37 -20.29 16.97
C GLU A 440 3.12 -19.67 17.57
N ILE A 441 2.03 -19.67 16.81
CA ILE A 441 0.74 -19.07 17.20
C ILE A 441 -0.35 -20.05 16.82
N SER A 442 -1.10 -20.53 17.81
CA SER A 442 -2.09 -21.60 17.67
C SER A 442 -3.42 -21.14 17.06
N HIS A 443 -3.71 -19.83 17.10
CA HIS A 443 -4.95 -19.25 16.59
C HIS A 443 -4.75 -18.44 15.30
N ARG A 444 -5.85 -18.19 14.58
CA ARG A 444 -5.84 -17.51 13.27
C ARG A 444 -5.72 -15.99 13.41
N LEU A 445 -4.73 -15.41 12.74
CA LEU A 445 -4.48 -13.96 12.70
C LEU A 445 -5.11 -13.28 11.48
N LYS A 446 -5.30 -11.96 11.52
CA LYS A 446 -5.60 -11.18 10.31
C LYS A 446 -4.32 -10.91 9.51
N SER A 447 -3.24 -10.48 10.16
CA SER A 447 -1.97 -10.18 9.47
C SER A 447 -0.72 -10.50 10.28
N VAL A 448 0.29 -11.07 9.61
CA VAL A 448 1.64 -11.28 10.14
C VAL A 448 2.66 -10.61 9.23
N ILE A 449 3.62 -9.90 9.82
CA ILE A 449 4.73 -9.26 9.09
C ILE A 449 6.05 -9.58 9.82
N LEU A 450 6.95 -10.33 9.19
CA LEU A 450 8.26 -10.72 9.72
C LEU A 450 9.36 -10.08 8.87
N LYS A 451 10.30 -9.32 9.47
CA LYS A 451 11.34 -8.59 8.73
C LYS A 451 12.74 -8.79 9.30
N ARG A 452 13.71 -9.20 8.49
CA ARG A 452 15.14 -9.33 8.86
C ARG A 452 15.36 -10.24 10.09
N MET A 453 14.63 -11.35 10.19
CA MET A 453 14.68 -12.30 11.31
C MET A 453 15.47 -13.57 10.95
N LYS A 454 16.14 -14.19 11.93
CA LYS A 454 16.52 -15.62 11.86
C LYS A 454 15.40 -16.43 12.51
N LEU A 455 14.67 -17.18 11.68
CA LEU A 455 13.48 -17.94 12.07
C LEU A 455 13.87 -19.40 12.34
N SER A 456 13.72 -19.87 13.59
CA SER A 456 13.98 -21.27 13.95
C SER A 456 12.79 -22.16 13.62
N ARG A 457 11.64 -21.93 14.28
CA ARG A 457 10.38 -22.62 13.99
C ARG A 457 9.29 -21.60 13.67
N VAL A 458 8.51 -21.89 12.63
CA VAL A 458 7.37 -21.08 12.19
C VAL A 458 6.15 -21.98 12.06
N ALA A 459 5.11 -21.68 12.82
CA ALA A 459 3.80 -22.32 12.78
C ALA A 459 2.74 -21.24 12.99
N LEU A 460 2.08 -20.81 11.92
CA LEU A 460 1.07 -19.74 11.98
C LEU A 460 0.03 -19.86 10.86
N THR A 461 -1.18 -19.39 11.18
CA THR A 461 -2.30 -19.27 10.25
C THR A 461 -2.78 -17.83 10.22
N ALA A 462 -2.87 -17.20 9.05
CA ALA A 462 -3.33 -15.81 8.92
C ALA A 462 -4.12 -15.55 7.63
N LYS A 463 -4.76 -14.38 7.47
CA LYS A 463 -5.22 -13.94 6.15
C LYS A 463 -4.07 -13.40 5.30
N HIS A 464 -3.20 -12.57 5.87
CA HIS A 464 -2.06 -11.92 5.19
C HIS A 464 -0.74 -12.23 5.89
N VAL A 465 0.28 -12.69 5.15
CA VAL A 465 1.62 -12.98 5.68
C VAL A 465 2.69 -12.32 4.81
N GLU A 466 3.56 -11.52 5.41
CA GLU A 466 4.76 -10.97 4.78
C GLU A 466 6.02 -11.47 5.48
N ILE A 467 6.97 -12.02 4.74
CA ILE A 467 8.28 -12.44 5.24
C ILE A 467 9.36 -11.78 4.37
N LEU A 468 10.08 -10.81 4.95
CA LEU A 468 10.95 -9.90 4.22
C LEU A 468 12.39 -9.95 4.75
N HIS A 469 13.33 -10.36 3.90
CA HIS A 469 14.75 -10.55 4.19
C HIS A 469 15.03 -11.48 5.40
N CYS A 470 14.20 -12.50 5.61
CA CYS A 470 14.41 -13.46 6.68
C CYS A 470 15.26 -14.65 6.22
N LYS A 471 15.86 -15.35 7.19
CA LYS A 471 16.54 -16.63 6.99
C LYS A 471 15.91 -17.68 7.89
N PHE A 472 15.46 -18.80 7.33
CA PHE A 472 15.08 -19.97 8.11
C PHE A 472 16.35 -20.73 8.53
N TRP A 473 16.37 -21.31 9.72
CA TRP A 473 17.47 -22.16 10.16
C TRP A 473 17.37 -23.55 9.53
N SER A 474 18.45 -23.99 8.87
CA SER A 474 18.54 -25.22 8.07
C SER A 474 18.17 -26.51 8.82
N ASN A 475 18.37 -26.51 10.14
CA ASN A 475 18.26 -27.72 10.96
C ASN A 475 16.85 -27.95 11.51
N PHE A 476 15.87 -27.11 11.15
CA PHE A 476 14.53 -27.11 11.77
C PHE A 476 13.43 -27.66 10.86
N LYS A 477 12.33 -28.10 11.49
CA LYS A 477 11.14 -28.63 10.81
C LYS A 477 10.60 -27.64 9.79
N ARG A 478 10.11 -28.16 8.65
CA ARG A 478 9.46 -27.41 7.56
C ARG A 478 8.49 -26.35 8.12
N PRO A 479 8.57 -25.08 7.68
CA PRO A 479 7.68 -24.03 8.18
C PRO A 479 6.22 -24.37 7.84
N GLN A 480 5.34 -24.23 8.83
CA GLN A 480 3.91 -24.42 8.68
C GLN A 480 3.25 -23.04 8.56
N ILE A 481 2.89 -22.64 7.34
CA ILE A 481 2.33 -21.31 7.05
C ILE A 481 1.06 -21.51 6.25
N GLU A 482 -0.09 -21.20 6.85
CA GLU A 482 -1.35 -21.12 6.14
C GLU A 482 -1.77 -19.65 5.98
N ALA A 483 -1.90 -19.19 4.75
CA ALA A 483 -2.16 -17.79 4.41
C ALA A 483 -3.13 -17.68 3.23
N LYS A 484 -3.98 -16.64 3.16
CA LYS A 484 -4.64 -16.33 1.87
C LYS A 484 -3.61 -15.69 0.93
N PHE A 485 -2.91 -14.67 1.43
CA PHE A 485 -1.85 -13.95 0.74
C PHE A 485 -0.51 -14.17 1.45
N LEU A 486 0.50 -14.63 0.72
CA LEU A 486 1.88 -14.78 1.19
C LEU A 486 2.83 -13.94 0.32
N LYS A 487 3.63 -13.08 0.95
CA LYS A 487 4.68 -12.29 0.28
C LYS A 487 6.07 -12.61 0.84
N LEU A 488 6.97 -13.03 -0.03
CA LEU A 488 8.34 -13.44 0.26
C LEU A 488 9.34 -12.52 -0.46
N LEU A 489 9.91 -11.55 0.26
CA LEU A 489 10.96 -10.67 -0.26
C LEU A 489 12.32 -11.18 0.24
N ASP A 490 13.23 -11.50 -0.67
CA ASP A 490 14.63 -11.91 -0.43
C ASP A 490 14.83 -12.99 0.65
N THR A 491 13.82 -13.81 0.88
CA THR A 491 13.79 -14.85 1.91
C THR A 491 14.08 -16.20 1.26
N VAL A 492 14.94 -17.02 1.88
CA VAL A 492 15.30 -18.36 1.40
C VAL A 492 14.45 -19.40 2.12
N LEU A 493 13.84 -20.30 1.35
CA LEU A 493 12.77 -21.22 1.76
C LEU A 493 12.93 -22.53 0.98
N ASP A 494 13.90 -23.35 1.42
CA ASP A 494 14.38 -24.54 0.68
C ASP A 494 13.32 -25.62 0.44
N ARG A 495 12.23 -25.64 1.24
CA ARG A 495 11.11 -26.59 1.12
C ARG A 495 9.79 -25.88 1.41
N ALA A 496 8.90 -25.82 0.42
CA ALA A 496 7.60 -25.16 0.52
C ALA A 496 6.46 -26.09 0.97
N ASP A 497 6.73 -27.37 1.26
CA ASP A 497 5.71 -28.42 1.50
C ASP A 497 4.76 -28.15 2.68
N GLY A 498 5.15 -27.28 3.63
CA GLY A 498 4.33 -26.85 4.76
C GLY A 498 3.60 -25.51 4.53
N ILE A 499 3.68 -24.95 3.32
CA ILE A 499 3.05 -23.69 2.95
C ILE A 499 1.75 -23.95 2.20
N LYS A 500 0.66 -23.36 2.68
CA LYS A 500 -0.64 -23.32 2.02
C LYS A 500 -1.00 -21.87 1.74
N CYS A 501 -1.05 -21.46 0.47
CA CYS A 501 -1.54 -20.14 0.11
C CYS A 501 -2.21 -20.08 -1.27
N GLN A 502 -3.16 -19.17 -1.43
CA GLN A 502 -3.87 -18.90 -2.69
C GLN A 502 -3.14 -17.86 -3.54
N TYR A 503 -2.57 -16.83 -2.91
CA TYR A 503 -1.74 -15.84 -3.58
C TYR A 503 -0.31 -15.90 -3.05
N LEU A 504 0.66 -15.96 -3.96
CA LEU A 504 2.09 -15.91 -3.64
C LEU A 504 2.77 -14.76 -4.41
N SER A 505 3.42 -13.85 -3.70
CA SER A 505 4.33 -12.84 -4.28
C SER A 505 5.76 -13.13 -3.84
N CYS A 506 6.69 -13.31 -4.76
CA CYS A 506 8.11 -13.55 -4.44
C CYS A 506 9.04 -12.61 -5.22
N SER A 507 10.19 -12.24 -4.62
CA SER A 507 11.14 -11.36 -5.33
C SER A 507 12.08 -12.11 -6.28
N LYS A 508 12.54 -13.30 -5.87
CA LYS A 508 13.47 -14.15 -6.61
C LYS A 508 13.10 -15.62 -6.36
N PRO A 509 12.55 -16.37 -7.33
CA PRO A 509 11.99 -17.70 -7.08
C PRO A 509 13.07 -18.78 -6.90
N GLY A 510 14.31 -18.56 -7.34
CA GLY A 510 15.48 -19.40 -6.98
C GLY A 510 15.91 -19.34 -5.51
N ARG A 511 14.99 -18.93 -4.63
CA ARG A 511 15.05 -19.00 -3.18
C ARG A 511 13.86 -19.76 -2.58
N ILE A 512 12.94 -20.28 -3.39
CA ILE A 512 11.81 -21.12 -2.97
C ILE A 512 11.97 -22.45 -3.71
N GLY A 513 12.09 -23.57 -2.99
CA GLY A 513 12.37 -24.87 -3.60
C GLY A 513 11.27 -25.39 -4.56
N SER A 514 10.02 -24.96 -4.34
CA SER A 514 8.86 -25.28 -5.17
C SER A 514 7.73 -24.28 -4.93
N ILE A 515 6.87 -24.04 -5.93
CA ILE A 515 5.64 -23.27 -5.71
C ILE A 515 4.60 -24.19 -5.04
N PRO A 516 3.88 -23.75 -3.99
CA PRO A 516 2.82 -24.57 -3.38
C PRO A 516 1.66 -24.84 -4.35
N ARG A 517 1.20 -26.08 -4.43
CA ARG A 517 0.10 -26.52 -5.33
C ARG A 517 -1.24 -25.79 -5.13
N MET A 518 -1.42 -25.09 -4.01
CA MET A 518 -2.63 -24.32 -3.72
C MET A 518 -2.64 -22.91 -4.34
N VAL A 519 -1.53 -22.45 -4.94
CA VAL A 519 -1.42 -21.09 -5.47
C VAL A 519 -2.28 -20.93 -6.73
N GLU A 520 -3.18 -19.94 -6.70
CA GLU A 520 -4.07 -19.54 -7.78
C GLU A 520 -3.59 -18.27 -8.51
N LYS A 521 -2.90 -17.35 -7.82
CA LYS A 521 -2.18 -16.22 -8.45
C LYS A 521 -0.75 -16.11 -7.93
N LEU A 522 0.20 -16.01 -8.86
CA LEU A 522 1.64 -15.93 -8.60
C LEU A 522 2.21 -14.62 -9.15
N TYR A 523 2.89 -13.85 -8.30
CA TYR A 523 3.67 -12.68 -8.68
C TYR A 523 5.17 -12.95 -8.47
N ILE A 524 5.99 -12.69 -9.48
CA ILE A 524 7.44 -12.84 -9.46
C ILE A 524 8.08 -11.50 -9.84
N SER A 525 8.80 -10.83 -8.93
CA SER A 525 9.37 -9.51 -9.27
C SER A 525 10.53 -9.56 -10.26
N TYR A 526 11.26 -10.69 -10.28
CA TYR A 526 12.45 -10.87 -11.11
C TYR A 526 12.71 -12.36 -11.36
N LEU A 527 12.83 -12.73 -12.64
CA LEU A 527 13.09 -14.09 -13.11
C LEU A 527 14.30 -14.12 -14.04
N ASN A 528 15.22 -15.07 -13.85
CA ASN A 528 16.40 -15.22 -14.70
C ASN A 528 16.96 -16.65 -14.71
N ASP A 529 17.89 -16.90 -15.64
CA ASP A 529 18.60 -18.16 -15.88
C ASP A 529 19.16 -18.84 -14.61
N GLN A 530 19.68 -18.06 -13.65
CA GLN A 530 20.21 -18.58 -12.38
C GLN A 530 19.19 -19.34 -11.54
N TRP A 531 17.88 -19.16 -11.80
CA TRP A 531 16.85 -20.00 -11.18
C TRP A 531 16.91 -21.44 -11.71
N VAL A 532 16.98 -21.60 -13.03
CA VAL A 532 17.00 -22.90 -13.70
C VAL A 532 18.28 -23.66 -13.33
N GLU A 533 19.41 -22.97 -13.26
CA GLU A 533 20.70 -23.60 -12.89
C GLU A 533 20.75 -24.08 -11.44
N LYS A 534 20.22 -23.32 -10.48
CA LYS A 534 20.24 -23.73 -9.07
C LYS A 534 19.37 -24.95 -8.78
N CYS A 535 18.40 -25.24 -9.63
CA CYS A 535 17.63 -26.48 -9.59
C CYS A 535 18.42 -27.71 -10.10
N LYS A 536 19.51 -27.55 -10.86
CA LYS A 536 20.39 -28.66 -11.33
C LYS A 536 21.24 -29.25 -10.18
N GLY A 537 21.56 -28.46 -9.17
CA GLY A 537 22.70 -28.69 -8.26
C GLY A 537 22.57 -29.74 -7.15
N ARG A 538 21.80 -30.84 -7.30
CA ARG A 538 21.71 -31.88 -6.24
C ARG A 538 21.75 -33.36 -6.62
N ARG A 539 21.68 -33.76 -7.91
CA ARG A 539 21.95 -35.13 -8.41
C ARG A 539 21.73 -35.17 -9.93
N GLY A 540 22.79 -34.98 -10.73
CA GLY A 540 22.92 -35.37 -12.15
C GLY A 540 21.69 -35.27 -13.09
N GLY A 541 20.75 -34.39 -12.81
CA GLY A 541 19.37 -34.51 -13.29
C GLY A 541 19.03 -33.39 -14.24
N ILE A 542 18.19 -33.71 -15.22
CA ILE A 542 17.50 -32.76 -16.09
C ILE A 542 17.06 -31.57 -15.23
N PRO A 543 17.37 -30.32 -15.62
CA PRO A 543 16.94 -29.16 -14.86
C PRO A 543 15.45 -29.30 -14.61
N ILE A 544 15.07 -29.33 -13.32
CA ILE A 544 13.71 -28.96 -12.94
C ILE A 544 13.64 -27.46 -13.17
N LEU A 545 13.51 -27.09 -14.45
CA LEU A 545 12.76 -25.92 -14.87
C LEU A 545 11.58 -25.84 -13.92
N ALA A 546 11.46 -24.72 -13.22
CA ALA A 546 10.45 -23.71 -13.50
C ALA A 546 9.00 -24.18 -13.78
N THR A 547 8.67 -25.44 -13.51
CA THR A 547 7.50 -26.13 -14.02
C THR A 547 6.30 -25.80 -13.15
N LEU A 548 5.77 -24.61 -13.40
CA LEU A 548 4.44 -24.18 -12.98
C LEU A 548 3.36 -25.16 -13.48
N GLU A 549 3.70 -26.00 -14.46
CA GLU A 549 3.01 -27.26 -14.83
C GLU A 549 2.39 -28.02 -13.64
N ARG A 550 3.08 -28.12 -12.49
CA ARG A 550 2.60 -28.84 -11.28
C ARG A 550 1.69 -28.00 -10.38
N CYS A 551 1.28 -26.83 -10.84
CA CYS A 551 0.41 -25.89 -10.14
C CYS A 551 -0.95 -25.84 -10.83
N ASP A 552 -1.66 -26.97 -10.86
CA ASP A 552 -2.93 -27.19 -11.58
C ASP A 552 -4.07 -26.21 -11.19
N ARG A 553 -3.88 -25.46 -10.09
CA ARG A 553 -4.80 -24.41 -9.61
C ARG A 553 -4.41 -22.99 -10.04
N LEU A 554 -3.25 -22.81 -10.66
CA LEU A 554 -2.68 -21.52 -11.03
C LEU A 554 -3.47 -20.94 -12.21
N LYS A 555 -4.14 -19.82 -11.96
CA LYS A 555 -5.01 -19.12 -12.92
C LYS A 555 -4.38 -17.82 -13.43
N SER A 556 -3.48 -17.20 -12.66
CA SER A 556 -2.81 -15.94 -13.05
C SER A 556 -1.33 -15.92 -12.66
N VAL A 557 -0.48 -15.46 -13.57
CA VAL A 557 0.96 -15.28 -13.36
C VAL A 557 1.37 -13.87 -13.82
N GLU A 558 2.06 -13.14 -12.95
CA GLU A 558 2.64 -11.83 -13.23
C GLU A 558 4.15 -11.88 -12.98
N ILE A 559 4.96 -11.48 -13.95
CA ILE A 559 6.42 -11.49 -13.89
C ILE A 559 6.93 -10.09 -14.23
N GLY A 560 7.48 -9.38 -13.23
CA GLY A 560 7.87 -7.97 -13.33
C GLY A 560 9.17 -7.69 -14.11
N TYR A 561 9.99 -8.72 -14.31
CA TYR A 561 11.16 -8.72 -15.18
C TYR A 561 11.57 -10.17 -15.46
N ALA A 562 11.89 -10.49 -16.71
CA ALA A 562 12.33 -11.82 -17.13
C ALA A 562 13.55 -11.72 -18.05
N ASP A 563 14.60 -12.50 -17.77
CA ASP A 563 15.85 -12.48 -18.54
C ASP A 563 16.33 -13.91 -18.79
N PHE A 564 16.10 -14.36 -20.02
CA PHE A 564 16.31 -15.72 -20.52
C PHE A 564 17.35 -15.78 -21.64
N ARG A 565 18.23 -14.78 -21.72
CA ARG A 565 19.21 -14.63 -22.81
C ARG A 565 20.27 -15.74 -22.83
N ASN A 566 20.53 -16.40 -21.70
CA ASN A 566 21.56 -17.45 -21.63
C ASN A 566 20.97 -18.87 -21.58
N LEU A 567 19.64 -19.02 -21.62
CA LEU A 567 18.99 -20.33 -21.73
C LEU A 567 18.94 -20.79 -23.18
N TYR A 568 19.91 -21.63 -23.54
CA TYR A 568 19.80 -22.51 -24.69
C TYR A 568 18.63 -23.50 -24.46
N HIS A 569 17.59 -23.37 -25.29
CA HIS A 569 16.49 -24.31 -25.59
C HIS A 569 15.15 -24.26 -24.83
N ASP A 570 15.06 -23.77 -23.58
CA ASP A 570 13.78 -23.78 -22.83
C ASP A 570 13.46 -22.44 -22.15
N GLY A 571 12.28 -21.88 -22.47
CA GLY A 571 11.76 -20.66 -21.84
C GLY A 571 10.89 -20.97 -20.60
N ILE A 572 9.64 -20.48 -20.58
CA ILE A 572 8.70 -20.73 -19.48
C ILE A 572 7.62 -21.71 -19.93
N THR A 573 7.41 -22.81 -19.22
CA THR A 573 6.18 -23.63 -19.36
C THR A 573 5.16 -23.29 -18.27
N LEU A 574 3.93 -23.01 -18.69
CA LEU A 574 2.78 -22.68 -17.86
C LEU A 574 1.76 -23.83 -17.85
N PRO A 575 0.99 -24.05 -16.76
CA PRO A 575 -0.08 -25.03 -16.75
C PRO A 575 -1.27 -24.54 -17.60
N SER A 576 -2.02 -25.46 -18.20
CA SER A 576 -3.23 -25.18 -18.98
C SER A 576 -4.34 -24.46 -18.19
N SER A 577 -4.29 -24.49 -16.86
CA SER A 577 -5.21 -23.79 -15.96
C SER A 577 -5.10 -22.26 -15.98
N ILE A 578 -4.04 -21.70 -16.60
CA ILE A 578 -3.82 -20.26 -16.66
C ILE A 578 -4.83 -19.56 -17.58
N ARG A 579 -5.36 -18.45 -17.06
CA ARG A 579 -6.25 -17.51 -17.76
C ARG A 579 -5.63 -16.13 -17.97
N SER A 580 -4.65 -15.75 -17.15
CA SER A 580 -4.03 -14.42 -17.18
C SER A 580 -2.50 -14.53 -17.05
N VAL A 581 -1.78 -13.93 -17.99
CA VAL A 581 -0.33 -13.84 -18.00
C VAL A 581 0.07 -12.37 -18.19
N ALA A 582 0.92 -11.86 -17.29
CA ALA A 582 1.56 -10.56 -17.44
C ALA A 582 3.08 -10.72 -17.36
N LEU A 583 3.79 -10.29 -18.40
CA LEU A 583 5.23 -10.40 -18.57
C LEU A 583 5.82 -9.00 -18.83
N CYS A 584 6.06 -8.25 -17.76
CA CYS A 584 6.75 -6.97 -17.85
C CYS A 584 8.24 -7.23 -18.16
N ARG A 585 8.80 -6.48 -19.10
CA ARG A 585 10.23 -6.41 -19.43
C ARG A 585 10.90 -7.78 -19.60
N VAL A 586 10.62 -8.42 -20.73
CA VAL A 586 11.22 -9.71 -21.08
C VAL A 586 12.42 -9.53 -22.02
N LYS A 587 13.50 -10.26 -21.74
CA LYS A 587 14.61 -10.50 -22.66
C LYS A 587 14.70 -11.99 -22.95
N TRP A 588 14.30 -12.39 -24.16
CA TRP A 588 14.48 -13.77 -24.62
C TRP A 588 15.87 -13.95 -25.23
N GLY A 589 16.41 -15.16 -25.15
CA GLY A 589 17.37 -15.64 -26.15
C GLY A 589 16.64 -16.24 -27.35
N ASP A 590 17.35 -16.47 -28.45
CA ASP A 590 16.79 -16.79 -29.78
C ASP A 590 15.91 -18.05 -29.84
N HIS A 591 15.96 -18.90 -28.81
CA HIS A 591 15.20 -20.16 -28.71
C HIS A 591 14.25 -20.23 -27.51
N ALA A 592 14.26 -19.22 -26.64
CA ALA A 592 13.42 -19.21 -25.45
C ALA A 592 11.99 -18.79 -25.82
N LYS A 593 10.99 -19.58 -25.40
CA LYS A 593 9.57 -19.40 -25.75
C LYS A 593 8.66 -19.56 -24.53
N LEU A 594 7.48 -18.94 -24.57
CA LEU A 594 6.38 -19.25 -23.66
C LEU A 594 5.64 -20.51 -24.16
N ARG A 595 5.56 -21.56 -23.33
CA ARG A 595 4.86 -22.82 -23.62
C ARG A 595 3.73 -23.05 -22.62
N PHE A 596 2.75 -23.87 -22.99
CA PHE A 596 1.69 -24.34 -22.11
C PHE A 596 1.67 -25.89 -22.12
N THR A 597 1.29 -26.53 -21.01
CA THR A 597 1.25 -28.01 -20.88
C THR A 597 0.12 -28.70 -21.67
N GLY A 598 -0.66 -27.95 -22.42
CA GLY A 598 -1.80 -28.43 -23.20
C GLY A 598 -2.51 -27.25 -23.85
N LEU A 599 -3.78 -27.44 -24.26
CA LEU A 599 -4.62 -26.35 -24.72
C LEU A 599 -4.75 -25.29 -23.61
N THR A 600 -4.51 -24.04 -23.97
CA THR A 600 -4.50 -22.92 -23.02
C THR A 600 -5.87 -22.27 -22.92
N HIS A 601 -6.27 -21.87 -21.70
CA HIS A 601 -7.48 -21.09 -21.45
C HIS A 601 -7.16 -19.60 -21.22
N LEU A 602 -6.10 -19.10 -21.86
CA LEU A 602 -5.63 -17.73 -21.75
C LEU A 602 -6.67 -16.74 -22.28
N VAL A 603 -7.17 -15.87 -21.40
CA VAL A 603 -8.10 -14.76 -21.71
C VAL A 603 -7.35 -13.42 -21.76
N HIS A 604 -6.23 -13.30 -21.04
CA HIS A 604 -5.46 -12.07 -20.96
C HIS A 604 -3.94 -12.30 -21.06
N LEU A 605 -3.29 -11.56 -21.94
CA LEU A 605 -1.84 -11.53 -22.12
C LEU A 605 -1.31 -10.10 -22.17
N GLU A 606 -0.51 -9.71 -21.18
CA GLU A 606 0.25 -8.46 -21.17
C GLU A 606 1.74 -8.80 -21.39
N CYS A 607 2.39 -8.22 -22.40
CA CYS A 607 3.83 -8.41 -22.62
C CYS A 607 4.50 -7.21 -23.31
N ASP A 608 5.59 -6.71 -22.71
CA ASP A 608 6.35 -5.56 -23.22
C ASP A 608 7.27 -5.88 -24.41
N SER A 609 7.38 -7.14 -24.83
CA SER A 609 8.39 -7.59 -25.81
C SER A 609 7.74 -8.14 -27.08
N ALA A 610 7.91 -7.40 -28.18
CA ALA A 610 7.37 -7.73 -29.51
C ALA A 610 7.75 -9.14 -29.98
N ALA A 611 8.99 -9.58 -29.73
CA ALA A 611 9.43 -10.94 -30.05
C ALA A 611 8.60 -12.02 -29.31
N THR A 612 8.09 -11.74 -28.11
CA THR A 612 7.18 -12.65 -27.38
C THR A 612 5.81 -12.73 -28.04
N VAL A 613 5.32 -11.58 -28.50
CA VAL A 613 4.02 -11.43 -29.15
C VAL A 613 4.05 -12.17 -30.49
N GLU A 614 5.12 -11.99 -31.26
CA GLU A 614 5.40 -12.73 -32.49
C GLU A 614 5.55 -14.25 -32.25
N GLN A 615 6.30 -14.68 -31.24
CA GLN A 615 6.41 -16.10 -30.86
C GLN A 615 5.08 -16.76 -30.47
N LEU A 616 4.08 -15.97 -30.08
CA LEU A 616 2.73 -16.43 -29.74
C LEU A 616 1.77 -16.39 -30.93
N GLY A 617 2.27 -16.11 -32.14
CA GLY A 617 1.52 -16.13 -33.39
C GLY A 617 0.83 -14.82 -33.76
N TYR A 618 1.11 -13.73 -33.06
CA TYR A 618 0.57 -12.41 -33.38
C TYR A 618 1.49 -11.69 -34.39
N PRO A 619 0.96 -11.12 -35.50
CA PRO A 619 1.80 -10.57 -36.56
C PRO A 619 2.59 -9.33 -36.09
N PRO A 620 3.82 -9.11 -36.59
CA PRO A 620 4.60 -7.91 -36.29
C PRO A 620 3.81 -6.63 -36.60
N GLY A 621 3.82 -5.67 -35.67
CA GLY A 621 3.06 -4.42 -35.79
C GLY A 621 1.58 -4.50 -35.39
N SER A 622 1.05 -5.69 -35.06
CA SER A 622 -0.22 -5.74 -34.32
C SER A 622 -0.05 -5.11 -32.92
N PRO A 623 -1.05 -4.34 -32.42
CA PRO A 623 -0.97 -3.80 -31.07
C PRO A 623 -0.88 -4.96 -30.06
N PRO A 624 -0.10 -4.83 -28.96
CA PRO A 624 0.05 -5.90 -27.99
C PRO A 624 -1.31 -6.36 -27.48
N PRO A 625 -1.54 -7.68 -27.32
CA PRO A 625 -2.87 -8.30 -27.19
C PRO A 625 -3.52 -8.11 -25.81
N SER A 626 -3.68 -6.85 -25.41
CA SER A 626 -4.62 -6.41 -24.37
C SER A 626 -6.08 -6.69 -24.75
N LEU A 627 -6.36 -6.99 -26.03
CA LEU A 627 -7.69 -7.19 -26.62
C LEU A 627 -7.71 -8.40 -27.58
N VAL A 628 -7.63 -9.62 -27.05
CA VAL A 628 -7.99 -10.85 -27.79
C VAL A 628 -8.93 -11.70 -26.94
N CYS A 629 -10.18 -11.23 -26.81
CA CYS A 629 -11.27 -12.05 -26.29
C CYS A 629 -12.01 -12.70 -27.46
N ASN A 630 -12.29 -14.00 -27.34
CA ASN A 630 -13.10 -14.81 -28.25
C ASN A 630 -12.47 -15.11 -29.63
N GLY A 631 -11.33 -15.79 -29.61
CA GLY A 631 -10.95 -16.73 -30.67
C GLY A 631 -10.34 -17.97 -30.05
N THR A 632 -10.86 -19.16 -30.35
CA THR A 632 -10.14 -20.41 -30.08
C THR A 632 -8.90 -20.45 -30.98
N VAL A 633 -7.78 -19.92 -30.49
CA VAL A 633 -6.48 -20.08 -31.14
C VAL A 633 -6.05 -21.54 -30.99
N THR A 634 -6.48 -22.38 -31.94
CA THR A 634 -5.98 -23.75 -32.08
C THR A 634 -4.49 -23.71 -32.42
N PHE A 635 -3.67 -23.90 -31.40
CA PHE A 635 -2.22 -24.03 -31.51
C PHE A 635 -1.87 -25.23 -32.41
N GLN A 636 -1.52 -25.00 -33.67
CA GLN A 636 -1.00 -26.01 -34.59
C GLN A 636 0.53 -25.88 -34.72
N PRO A 637 1.32 -26.91 -34.35
CA PRO A 637 2.77 -26.79 -34.21
C PRO A 637 3.56 -27.26 -35.46
N HIS A 638 3.12 -26.93 -36.69
CA HIS A 638 3.84 -27.35 -37.91
C HIS A 638 3.90 -26.27 -39.00
N PHE A 639 5.04 -25.57 -39.09
CA PHE A 639 5.56 -25.05 -40.36
C PHE A 639 7.10 -25.05 -40.35
N LEU A 640 7.67 -26.07 -41.00
CA LEU A 640 8.90 -25.94 -41.78
C LEU A 640 8.51 -26.02 -43.27
N PRO A 641 9.26 -25.38 -44.19
CA PRO A 641 8.76 -25.03 -45.50
C PRO A 641 8.94 -26.13 -46.55
N PRO A 642 8.09 -26.17 -47.60
CA PRO A 642 8.43 -26.80 -48.86
C PRO A 642 9.22 -25.82 -49.75
N LEU A 643 10.27 -26.33 -50.40
CA LEU A 643 11.05 -25.64 -51.43
C LEU A 643 10.35 -25.73 -52.80
N LYS A 644 10.46 -24.64 -53.58
CA LYS A 644 10.41 -24.56 -55.07
C LYS A 644 9.14 -25.01 -55.80
N SER A 645 8.57 -24.09 -56.58
CA SER A 645 8.73 -24.16 -58.05
C SER A 645 8.71 -22.76 -58.68
N GLN A 646 9.31 -22.64 -59.87
CA GLN A 646 9.15 -21.50 -60.80
C GLN A 646 7.72 -21.58 -61.43
N ASP A 647 7.17 -20.63 -62.21
CA ASP A 647 7.85 -19.69 -63.09
C ASP A 647 6.97 -18.51 -63.60
N ASN A 648 7.65 -17.42 -64.01
CA ASN A 648 7.36 -16.48 -65.11
C ASN A 648 6.15 -15.48 -65.21
N GLN A 649 6.53 -14.18 -65.41
CA GLN A 649 5.95 -13.13 -66.32
C GLN A 649 4.66 -12.35 -65.92
N LEU A 650 4.46 -11.04 -66.24
CA LEU A 650 5.26 -10.01 -66.97
C LEU A 650 4.75 -8.55 -66.72
N ARG A 651 5.56 -7.54 -67.13
CA ARG A 651 5.32 -6.06 -67.25
C ARG A 651 5.30 -5.26 -65.93
N ARG A 652 6.17 -4.26 -65.63
CA ARG A 652 6.84 -3.11 -66.34
C ARG A 652 5.98 -1.84 -66.54
N VAL A 653 6.68 -0.68 -66.45
CA VAL A 653 6.32 0.71 -66.82
C VAL A 653 5.56 1.48 -65.71
N TYR A 654 5.92 2.69 -65.23
CA TYR A 654 7.09 3.60 -65.45
C TYR A 654 7.40 4.48 -64.19
N GLU A 655 8.47 5.29 -64.26
CA GLU A 655 8.81 6.61 -63.64
C GLU A 655 8.34 7.06 -62.22
N LYS A 656 8.99 7.97 -61.47
CA LYS A 656 10.32 8.66 -61.39
C LYS A 656 10.05 10.03 -60.74
N ASN A 657 10.70 10.36 -59.62
CA ASN A 657 11.39 11.64 -59.36
C ASN A 657 11.89 11.73 -57.91
N GLU A 658 13.06 12.31 -57.75
CA GLU A 658 13.69 12.68 -56.47
C GLU A 658 13.00 13.91 -55.83
N TRP A 659 13.36 14.25 -54.58
CA TRP A 659 14.11 15.47 -54.25
C TRP A 659 14.43 15.53 -52.74
N ASP A 660 15.49 16.27 -52.41
CA ASP A 660 16.28 16.16 -51.18
C ASP A 660 15.83 17.00 -49.96
N GLU A 661 16.49 16.68 -48.83
CA GLU A 661 16.89 17.53 -47.68
C GLU A 661 16.03 18.72 -47.21
N PHE A 662 15.56 18.63 -45.95
CA PHE A 662 15.78 19.64 -44.91
C PHE A 662 15.66 19.04 -43.49
#